data_AF-A0A1J5U7V7-F1
#
_entry.id   AF-A0A1J5U7V7-F1
#
_cell.length_a   1.000
_cell.length_b   1.000
_cell.length_c   1.000
_cell.angle_alpha   90.00
_cell.angle_beta   90.00
_cell.angle_gamma   90.00
#
_symmetry.space_group_name_H-M   'P 1'
#
loop_
_entity.id
_entity.type
_entity.pdbx_description
1 polymer ?
#
loop_
_entity_poly.entity_id
_entity_poly.type
_entity_poly.pdbx_seq_one_letter_code
_entity_poly.pdbx_strand_id
1 'polypeptide(L)'
;MPLSESSNSDKDVQGWWSNYSRDKDRDGISDVLEWKLQQGNRFFEPDSARVFIRYDHHPTDSDIEKLEKLGIEVTYRAQYIDLVATTMPRNLVYPVSTWYGIVMLDDIGKAVPHMNEAVPAMGVDQVWNNYGIYGNGISIAIVDTGVDNAHVGLDDMDDNIQTMDDLKVVAYYDAVQDNLVCSPCLPGESLDSGTHGTHVAGIAAGTGDGEAAPDGSRHIGVAPKASLVNVLSCCDGDIEDIIRGVEWTITNQKLVEPNIRVMTSSLGEQQIEFHIDNDGSSAWSQVVDAAVESGLVVTLSAGNEFGSATAAGCNTIDSPGDSRLPITVASLDKDLSLAIYSSRGYTSDGRVKPDVAAIGSSIMAPNKGTGTGYTSKSGTSMATPLMAGIVALTLEANPDLTPTEVKDTLVAGYSIEREILDDDIDAASNNCSIAETRPDNEYGYGQADPKTFVDISGNIDSSLSINWSLEPEYMLVNDSYVEVKPRIYNESWIRGVSDSSGQSISIGVEVRFGVDSWSLADDLSDNGDWSEWQIKVPEQTKKGNQTLYARLVANSEQMSPMASASVVLLDEYDTDDIGSISSLSDSTILLLTALLLVLTAGVGIPVWKRYRKLVNSSTENQKQNVNHLLLFRSLTDAAQIALLYWTAMRFFLRDEGASQSLVSAYYGIALLVLGVSLIFWGYIADTYGSRRKILLYTSIGCAILYLFIPFLGIYGTVFISIFLLMLHGSGRIPRAIASEYYPDCQGEFNGVFWGMFALIYSVAYLAAPSIYESFGMNAIVFFCLLLNIAAAFCAFRLNEIDVMPGTLVTDSSTPLDFNSNSFSLDSLRFKNSWVKWILLTVFLIYIPRGVIVYNAPNYFDDIGYDRSFVGVIMGYSVVASVILYPWLGSVCDRLGAWQVLLWSALLYILLWGTFSSAVSTHLSAFIFIIPVIPFLRTSRDTLLSQLTDLDERSKGMGWGVFIGTLGYSVGAFFASAMLGWLDAKDMEIQMQYLYTFRASLVFLLLASAVAWWLNKNTSKEATTW
;
A
#
# COMPACT_ATOMS: atom_id res chain seq x y z
N MET A 1 -23.27 71.78 72.92
CA MET A 1 -22.67 72.98 72.27
C MET A 1 -21.27 72.62 71.81
N PRO A 2 -20.82 73.20 70.70
CA PRO A 2 -20.19 72.47 69.59
C PRO A 2 -18.67 72.63 69.55
N LEU A 3 -17.95 71.69 68.95
CA LEU A 3 -16.68 71.97 68.28
C LEU A 3 -16.50 71.07 67.06
N SER A 4 -16.10 71.73 65.98
CA SER A 4 -15.91 71.30 64.61
C SER A 4 -14.49 70.77 64.34
N GLU A 5 -14.43 69.92 63.31
CA GLU A 5 -13.33 69.66 62.37
C GLU A 5 -12.01 69.06 62.88
N SER A 6 -11.80 67.79 62.54
CA SER A 6 -10.71 67.42 61.62
C SER A 6 -11.14 66.25 60.73
N SER A 7 -11.05 66.48 59.42
CA SER A 7 -11.18 65.52 58.33
C SER A 7 -10.38 64.23 58.53
N ASN A 8 -10.99 63.09 58.25
CA ASN A 8 -10.28 61.93 57.73
C ASN A 8 -11.18 61.14 56.78
N SER A 9 -10.58 60.76 55.66
CA SER A 9 -11.04 59.82 54.65
C SER A 9 -11.26 58.40 55.23
N ASP A 10 -11.78 57.53 54.35
CA ASP A 10 -11.85 56.06 54.40
C ASP A 10 -13.22 55.52 54.85
N LYS A 11 -13.86 54.61 54.11
CA LYS A 11 -13.35 53.33 53.56
C LYS A 11 -14.05 53.06 52.21
N ASP A 12 -13.39 52.82 51.09
CA ASP A 12 -12.44 51.73 50.81
C ASP A 12 -12.89 50.41 51.46
N VAL A 13 -14.01 49.87 50.97
CA VAL A 13 -14.21 48.43 51.02
C VAL A 13 -13.41 47.88 49.85
N GLN A 14 -12.13 47.58 50.08
CA GLN A 14 -11.34 46.80 49.13
C GLN A 14 -11.91 45.38 49.09
N GLY A 15 -12.91 45.18 48.23
CA GLY A 15 -13.34 43.85 47.81
C GLY A 15 -12.42 43.32 46.73
N TRP A 16 -12.49 42.01 46.47
CA TRP A 16 -11.70 41.34 45.42
C TRP A 16 -11.83 42.02 44.04
N TRP A 17 -12.98 42.65 43.78
CA TRP A 17 -13.29 43.36 42.54
C TRP A 17 -12.45 44.63 42.31
N SER A 18 -11.82 45.21 43.34
CA SER A 18 -11.00 46.43 43.21
C SER A 18 -9.62 46.20 42.57
N ASN A 19 -9.14 44.95 42.60
CA ASN A 19 -7.88 44.49 42.01
C ASN A 19 -8.12 43.32 41.03
N TYR A 20 -9.33 43.20 40.50
CA TYR A 20 -9.67 42.08 39.62
C TYR A 20 -8.87 42.16 38.32
N SER A 21 -8.06 41.14 38.06
CA SER A 21 -7.09 41.12 36.96
C SER A 21 -7.71 41.23 35.56
N ARG A 22 -9.02 40.99 35.45
CA ARG A 22 -9.78 41.06 34.18
C ARG A 22 -10.54 42.37 33.98
N ASP A 23 -10.47 43.30 34.91
CA ASP A 23 -11.01 44.67 34.80
C ASP A 23 -9.85 45.65 34.98
N LYS A 24 -9.11 45.90 33.89
CA LYS A 24 -7.85 46.67 33.96
C LYS A 24 -8.11 48.16 34.08
N ASP A 25 -9.18 48.66 33.50
CA ASP A 25 -9.57 50.06 33.54
C ASP A 25 -10.51 50.42 34.69
N ARG A 26 -10.94 49.41 35.47
CA ARG A 26 -11.66 49.51 36.73
C ARG A 26 -13.05 50.11 36.57
N ASP A 27 -13.72 49.74 35.49
CA ASP A 27 -15.05 50.26 35.17
C ASP A 27 -16.20 49.37 35.70
N GLY A 28 -15.87 48.24 36.33
CA GLY A 28 -16.84 47.28 36.87
C GLY A 28 -17.41 46.32 35.82
N ILE A 29 -16.83 46.29 34.62
CA ILE A 29 -17.09 45.34 33.55
C ILE A 29 -15.77 44.65 33.22
N SER A 30 -15.78 43.33 33.10
CA SER A 30 -14.59 42.62 32.64
C SER A 30 -14.22 43.07 31.22
N ASP A 31 -12.95 43.42 30.98
CA ASP A 31 -12.39 43.80 29.66
C ASP A 31 -12.76 42.76 28.57
N VAL A 32 -12.88 41.50 28.97
CA VAL A 32 -13.25 40.36 28.10
C VAL A 32 -14.72 40.45 27.67
N LEU A 33 -15.62 40.83 28.59
CA LEU A 33 -17.03 41.03 28.29
C LEU A 33 -17.22 42.22 27.34
N GLU A 34 -16.52 43.33 27.59
CA GLU A 34 -16.52 44.49 26.71
C GLU A 34 -16.04 44.14 25.29
N TRP A 35 -14.91 43.46 25.19
CA TRP A 35 -14.38 43.00 23.91
C TRP A 35 -15.40 42.14 23.17
N LYS A 36 -16.06 41.18 23.84
CA LYS A 36 -17.09 40.30 23.23
C LYS A 36 -18.29 41.09 22.71
N LEU A 37 -18.74 42.12 23.43
CA LEU A 37 -19.83 42.98 22.98
C LEU A 37 -19.50 43.74 21.69
N GLN A 38 -18.22 44.10 21.50
CA GLN A 38 -17.73 44.78 20.30
C GLN A 38 -17.64 43.87 19.05
N GLN A 39 -17.60 42.54 19.23
CA GLN A 39 -17.50 41.57 18.13
C GLN A 39 -18.87 41.24 17.47
N GLY A 40 -19.94 41.99 17.78
CA GLY A 40 -21.25 41.81 17.17
C GLY A 40 -21.90 40.48 17.54
N ASN A 41 -22.43 39.74 16.56
CA ASN A 41 -23.21 38.51 16.79
C ASN A 41 -22.34 37.25 17.00
N ARG A 42 -21.01 37.42 17.13
CA ARG A 42 -20.08 36.29 17.26
C ARG A 42 -20.21 35.54 18.59
N PHE A 43 -20.49 36.25 19.68
CA PHE A 43 -20.50 35.67 21.04
C PHE A 43 -21.87 35.70 21.72
N PHE A 44 -22.79 36.51 21.21
CA PHE A 44 -24.15 36.62 21.76
C PHE A 44 -25.19 36.68 20.63
N GLU A 45 -26.46 36.42 20.95
CA GLU A 45 -27.58 36.61 20.02
C GLU A 45 -27.72 38.10 19.62
N PRO A 46 -28.34 38.41 18.47
CA PRO A 46 -28.36 39.79 17.93
C PRO A 46 -28.81 40.87 18.92
N ASP A 47 -29.76 40.55 19.80
CA ASP A 47 -30.40 41.53 20.70
C ASP A 47 -30.17 41.26 22.20
N SER A 48 -29.51 40.16 22.58
CA SER A 48 -29.30 39.79 23.98
C SER A 48 -27.85 39.37 24.26
N ALA A 49 -27.43 39.49 25.51
CA ALA A 49 -26.15 39.04 26.05
C ALA A 49 -26.39 38.23 27.32
N ARG A 50 -25.59 37.18 27.53
CA ARG A 50 -25.59 36.39 28.76
C ARG A 50 -24.46 36.88 29.65
N VAL A 51 -24.80 37.38 30.84
CA VAL A 51 -23.89 38.11 31.73
C VAL A 51 -24.06 37.65 33.17
N PHE A 52 -22.94 37.39 33.85
CA PHE A 52 -22.91 37.19 35.29
C PHE A 52 -22.92 38.56 35.95
N ILE A 53 -23.88 38.76 36.84
CA ILE A 53 -23.95 39.95 37.69
C ILE A 53 -23.45 39.53 39.06
N ARG A 54 -22.33 40.11 39.50
CA ARG A 54 -21.81 39.92 40.85
C ARG A 54 -22.18 41.09 41.73
N TYR A 55 -22.55 40.79 42.96
CA TYR A 55 -22.97 41.75 43.97
C TYR A 55 -21.93 41.85 45.09
N ASP A 56 -21.92 42.97 45.82
CA ASP A 56 -21.17 43.13 47.08
C ASP A 56 -21.83 42.39 48.27
N HIS A 57 -22.96 41.72 48.02
CA HIS A 57 -23.73 40.95 48.97
C HIS A 57 -24.45 39.80 48.27
N HIS A 58 -24.90 38.81 49.03
CA HIS A 58 -25.67 37.71 48.46
C HIS A 58 -26.97 38.22 47.82
N PRO A 59 -27.21 37.99 46.51
CA PRO A 59 -28.34 38.56 45.78
C PRO A 59 -29.65 38.27 46.50
N THR A 60 -30.55 39.25 46.62
CA THR A 60 -31.86 39.06 47.30
C THR A 60 -33.00 38.93 46.29
N ASP A 61 -34.18 38.47 46.74
CA ASP A 61 -35.38 38.40 45.89
C ASP A 61 -35.76 39.80 45.35
N SER A 62 -35.47 40.87 46.10
CA SER A 62 -35.68 42.24 45.64
C SER A 62 -34.74 42.63 44.51
N ASP A 63 -33.54 42.07 44.42
CA ASP A 63 -32.58 42.37 43.36
C ASP A 63 -32.95 41.62 42.08
N ILE A 64 -33.45 40.39 42.22
CA ILE A 64 -34.04 39.62 41.11
C ILE A 64 -35.24 40.35 40.51
N GLU A 65 -36.19 40.80 41.34
CA GLU A 65 -37.36 41.54 40.85
C GLU A 65 -37.01 42.84 40.10
N LYS A 66 -35.93 43.52 40.50
CA LYS A 66 -35.48 44.75 39.83
C LYS A 66 -34.96 44.45 38.43
N LEU A 67 -34.19 43.37 38.28
CA LEU A 67 -33.67 42.92 36.99
C LEU A 67 -34.81 42.50 36.05
N GLU A 68 -35.74 41.67 36.54
CA GLU A 68 -36.87 41.17 35.74
C GLU A 68 -37.82 42.28 35.25
N LYS A 69 -38.01 43.35 36.05
CA LYS A 69 -38.83 44.52 35.65
C LYS A 69 -38.29 45.25 34.42
N LEU A 70 -37.02 45.10 34.07
CA LEU A 70 -36.41 45.67 32.86
C LEU A 70 -36.31 44.67 31.71
N GLY A 71 -36.91 43.49 31.84
CA GLY A 71 -36.83 42.43 30.84
C GLY A 71 -35.48 41.69 30.86
N ILE A 72 -34.73 41.75 31.96
CA ILE A 72 -33.55 40.92 32.19
C ILE A 72 -34.01 39.60 32.79
N GLU A 73 -33.81 38.51 32.08
CA GLU A 73 -34.17 37.17 32.56
C GLU A 73 -33.08 36.65 33.49
N VAL A 74 -33.43 36.37 34.74
CA VAL A 74 -32.54 35.71 35.69
C VAL A 74 -32.61 34.20 35.47
N THR A 75 -31.50 33.63 35.01
CA THR A 75 -31.41 32.21 34.63
C THR A 75 -30.90 31.31 35.75
N TYR A 76 -30.10 31.86 36.68
CA TYR A 76 -29.55 31.12 37.81
C TYR A 76 -29.12 32.08 38.93
N ARG A 77 -29.31 31.70 40.19
CA ARG A 77 -28.79 32.41 41.37
C ARG A 77 -27.89 31.46 42.13
N ALA A 78 -26.63 31.82 42.27
CA ALA A 78 -25.66 30.99 42.96
C ALA A 78 -25.97 30.95 44.47
N GLN A 79 -25.80 29.78 45.10
CA GLN A 79 -26.14 29.59 46.51
C GLN A 79 -25.00 29.96 47.47
N TYR A 80 -23.75 29.90 47.00
CA TYR A 80 -22.55 30.01 47.85
C TYR A 80 -21.62 31.16 47.46
N ILE A 81 -21.93 31.86 46.37
CA ILE A 81 -21.22 33.05 45.91
C ILE A 81 -22.23 34.13 45.53
N ASP A 82 -21.81 35.39 45.59
CA ASP A 82 -22.68 36.56 45.45
C ASP A 82 -22.91 36.92 43.97
N LEU A 83 -23.55 36.01 43.24
CA LEU A 83 -23.64 36.04 41.79
C LEU A 83 -25.01 35.58 41.27
N VAL A 84 -25.46 36.23 40.20
CA VAL A 84 -26.64 35.87 39.42
C VAL A 84 -26.26 35.73 37.95
N ALA A 85 -26.68 34.65 37.29
CA ALA A 85 -26.54 34.47 35.85
C ALA A 85 -27.78 35.00 35.14
N THR A 86 -27.60 35.84 34.13
CA THR A 86 -28.71 36.52 33.44
C THR A 86 -28.62 36.42 31.93
N THR A 87 -29.77 36.57 31.27
CA THR A 87 -29.88 36.92 29.85
C THR A 87 -30.51 38.30 29.77
N MET A 88 -29.78 39.30 29.26
CA MET A 88 -30.24 40.69 29.19
C MET A 88 -30.10 41.28 27.79
N PRO A 89 -30.94 42.26 27.41
CA PRO A 89 -30.70 43.09 26.24
C PRO A 89 -29.30 43.71 26.24
N ARG A 90 -28.57 43.65 25.12
CA ARG A 90 -27.16 44.13 25.05
C ARG A 90 -26.98 45.59 25.45
N ASN A 91 -27.97 46.42 25.13
CA ASN A 91 -27.99 47.84 25.47
C ASN A 91 -28.13 48.10 26.98
N LEU A 92 -28.48 47.10 27.78
CA LEU A 92 -28.59 47.20 29.23
C LEU A 92 -27.31 46.79 29.98
N VAL A 93 -26.31 46.18 29.33
CA VAL A 93 -25.08 45.73 29.99
C VAL A 93 -24.33 46.90 30.64
N TYR A 94 -24.00 47.95 29.88
CA TYR A 94 -23.31 49.13 30.42
C TYR A 94 -24.14 49.86 31.51
N PRO A 95 -25.44 50.16 31.32
CA PRO A 95 -26.24 50.78 32.37
C PRO A 95 -26.32 49.99 33.68
N VAL A 96 -26.38 48.66 33.61
CA VAL A 96 -26.53 47.79 34.79
C VAL A 96 -25.25 47.72 35.63
N SER A 97 -24.06 47.87 35.03
CA SER A 97 -22.77 47.88 35.76
C SER A 97 -22.71 48.97 36.84
N THR A 98 -23.44 50.07 36.65
CA THR A 98 -23.42 51.24 37.55
C THR A 98 -24.41 51.18 38.70
N TRP A 99 -25.16 50.08 38.84
CA TRP A 99 -26.22 49.99 39.84
C TRP A 99 -25.70 49.72 41.24
N TYR A 100 -26.41 50.25 42.23
CA TYR A 100 -26.06 50.06 43.64
C TYR A 100 -26.05 48.58 44.01
N GLY A 101 -24.91 48.13 44.54
CA GLY A 101 -24.68 46.75 44.99
C GLY A 101 -24.11 45.81 43.93
N ILE A 102 -24.10 46.19 42.65
CA ILE A 102 -23.40 45.45 41.59
C ILE A 102 -21.93 45.87 41.59
N VAL A 103 -21.03 44.90 41.63
CA VAL A 103 -19.57 45.14 41.72
C VAL A 103 -18.80 44.68 40.49
N MET A 104 -19.34 43.74 39.72
CA MET A 104 -18.70 43.23 38.51
C MET A 104 -19.75 42.66 37.56
N LEU A 105 -19.63 43.01 36.28
CA LEU A 105 -20.27 42.29 35.19
C LEU A 105 -19.23 41.43 34.48
N ASP A 106 -19.37 40.11 34.62
CA ASP A 106 -18.52 39.15 33.95
C ASP A 106 -19.26 38.52 32.77
N ASP A 107 -18.50 38.09 31.77
CA ASP A 107 -19.07 37.23 30.76
C ASP A 107 -19.52 35.90 31.41
N ILE A 108 -20.73 35.45 31.08
CA ILE A 108 -21.04 34.04 31.28
C ILE A 108 -20.26 33.32 30.21
N GLY A 109 -19.03 32.92 30.56
CA GLY A 109 -18.25 32.04 29.71
C GLY A 109 -19.16 30.89 29.27
N LYS A 110 -19.34 30.72 27.96
CA LYS A 110 -19.70 29.39 27.47
C LYS A 110 -18.53 28.51 27.89
N ALA A 111 -18.69 27.72 28.92
CA ALA A 111 -17.85 26.55 29.12
C ALA A 111 -18.24 25.56 28.01
N VAL A 112 -17.74 25.83 26.82
CA VAL A 112 -17.52 24.80 25.82
C VAL A 112 -16.14 25.10 25.33
N PRO A 113 -15.17 24.27 25.70
CA PRO A 113 -14.23 23.94 24.64
C PRO A 113 -13.63 22.55 24.72
N HIS A 114 -13.06 22.10 23.60
CA HIS A 114 -12.95 20.68 23.32
C HIS A 114 -11.50 20.17 23.28
N MET A 115 -11.28 18.88 23.04
CA MET A 115 -9.92 18.32 22.82
C MET A 115 -9.18 19.02 21.66
N ASN A 116 -9.94 19.57 20.70
CA ASN A 116 -9.48 20.43 19.61
C ASN A 116 -8.70 21.69 20.05
N GLU A 117 -8.78 22.09 21.33
CA GLU A 117 -8.08 23.25 21.88
C GLU A 117 -6.93 22.85 22.80
N ALA A 118 -7.09 21.76 23.57
CA ALA A 118 -6.04 21.29 24.48
C ALA A 118 -4.82 20.76 23.72
N VAL A 119 -5.05 20.00 22.63
CA VAL A 119 -3.98 19.48 21.77
C VAL A 119 -3.14 20.62 21.16
N PRO A 120 -3.73 21.65 20.50
CA PRO A 120 -2.95 22.77 19.99
C PRO A 120 -2.35 23.67 21.07
N ALA A 121 -3.05 23.89 22.19
CA ALA A 121 -2.53 24.73 23.27
C ALA A 121 -1.28 24.11 23.94
N MET A 122 -1.22 22.79 24.02
CA MET A 122 -0.03 22.05 24.47
C MET A 122 1.03 21.86 23.37
N GLY A 123 0.75 22.20 22.11
CA GLY A 123 1.68 22.01 20.99
C GLY A 123 1.79 20.55 20.51
N VAL A 124 0.83 19.68 20.84
CA VAL A 124 0.80 18.29 20.39
C VAL A 124 0.64 18.20 18.87
N ASP A 125 -0.16 19.09 18.29
CA ASP A 125 -0.34 19.20 16.84
C ASP A 125 0.96 19.50 16.08
N GLN A 126 1.93 20.16 16.74
CA GLN A 126 3.25 20.39 16.16
C GLN A 126 4.05 19.09 16.03
N VAL A 127 3.92 18.15 16.96
CA VAL A 127 4.55 16.82 16.86
C VAL A 127 3.96 16.06 15.67
N TRP A 128 2.63 16.08 15.52
CA TRP A 128 1.93 15.45 14.41
C TRP A 128 2.37 16.04 13.07
N ASN A 129 2.32 17.37 12.94
CA ASN A 129 2.55 18.06 11.67
C ASN A 129 4.04 18.11 11.27
N ASN A 130 4.95 18.19 12.24
CA ASN A 130 6.38 18.32 11.94
C ASN A 130 7.07 16.97 11.82
N TYR A 131 6.64 15.95 12.58
CA TYR A 131 7.35 14.68 12.68
C TYR A 131 6.54 13.46 12.23
N GLY A 132 5.21 13.59 12.06
CA GLY A 132 4.36 12.45 11.66
C GLY A 132 4.23 11.37 12.74
N ILE A 133 4.43 11.74 14.01
CA ILE A 133 4.40 10.85 15.18
C ILE A 133 3.02 10.95 15.83
N TYR A 134 2.32 9.83 16.03
CA TYR A 134 0.91 9.78 16.47
C TYR A 134 0.62 8.74 17.59
N GLY A 135 1.64 8.09 18.14
CA GLY A 135 1.57 7.03 19.16
C GLY A 135 1.66 5.61 18.62
N ASN A 136 2.12 5.39 17.38
CA ASN A 136 2.02 4.09 16.72
C ASN A 136 2.91 3.01 17.38
N GLY A 137 2.32 1.82 17.57
CA GLY A 137 2.98 0.66 18.20
C GLY A 137 3.17 0.77 19.72
N ILE A 138 2.56 1.77 20.36
CA ILE A 138 2.56 1.93 21.81
C ILE A 138 1.16 1.59 22.36
N SER A 139 1.09 0.69 23.34
CA SER A 139 -0.15 0.46 24.11
C SER A 139 -0.12 1.20 25.44
N ILE A 140 -1.24 1.87 25.76
CA ILE A 140 -1.49 2.59 27.00
C ILE A 140 -2.51 1.80 27.84
N ALA A 141 -2.10 1.31 29.00
CA ALA A 141 -2.99 0.70 29.98
C ALA A 141 -3.74 1.78 30.77
N ILE A 142 -5.07 1.75 30.70
CA ILE A 142 -5.97 2.63 31.43
C ILE A 142 -6.45 1.88 32.68
N VAL A 143 -5.80 2.14 33.82
CA VAL A 143 -6.17 1.55 35.12
C VAL A 143 -7.19 2.48 35.79
N ASP A 144 -8.46 2.23 35.52
CA ASP A 144 -9.57 3.16 35.84
C ASP A 144 -10.93 2.42 36.00
N THR A 145 -12.06 3.10 35.81
CA THR A 145 -13.42 2.52 35.84
C THR A 145 -13.75 1.65 34.62
N GLY A 146 -12.86 1.64 33.63
CA GLY A 146 -12.95 0.86 32.41
C GLY A 146 -13.12 1.72 31.16
N VAL A 147 -13.15 1.10 29.97
CA VAL A 147 -13.21 1.79 28.67
C VAL A 147 -14.35 1.23 27.84
N ASP A 148 -15.34 2.07 27.52
CA ASP A 148 -16.43 1.73 26.60
C ASP A 148 -15.97 1.84 25.15
N ASN A 149 -15.58 0.71 24.57
CA ASN A 149 -15.15 0.62 23.18
C ASN A 149 -16.31 0.44 22.19
N ALA A 150 -17.57 0.69 22.60
CA ALA A 150 -18.67 0.87 21.67
C ALA A 150 -18.78 2.32 21.16
N HIS A 151 -17.98 3.23 21.75
CA HIS A 151 -17.90 4.61 21.30
C HIS A 151 -17.04 4.70 20.04
N VAL A 152 -17.52 5.34 18.97
CA VAL A 152 -16.86 5.40 17.65
C VAL A 152 -15.48 6.08 17.64
N GLY A 153 -15.17 6.84 18.68
CA GLY A 153 -13.82 7.39 18.88
C GLY A 153 -12.81 6.42 19.52
N LEU A 154 -13.26 5.21 19.88
CA LEU A 154 -12.56 4.22 20.73
C LEU A 154 -12.81 2.76 20.32
N ASP A 155 -13.49 2.49 19.22
CA ASP A 155 -13.83 1.14 18.74
C ASP A 155 -12.72 0.59 17.83
N ASP A 156 -12.27 1.35 16.85
CA ASP A 156 -11.20 1.03 15.92
C ASP A 156 -10.24 2.22 15.68
N MET A 157 -9.27 2.08 14.77
CA MET A 157 -8.28 3.14 14.51
C MET A 157 -8.58 3.97 13.26
N ASP A 158 -9.35 3.42 12.30
CA ASP A 158 -9.70 4.07 11.04
C ASP A 158 -11.08 4.75 11.04
N ASP A 159 -11.84 4.63 12.14
CA ASP A 159 -13.18 5.17 12.33
C ASP A 159 -14.18 4.66 11.29
N ASN A 160 -13.99 3.43 10.82
CA ASN A 160 -14.82 2.85 9.78
C ASN A 160 -15.62 1.66 10.29
N ILE A 161 -16.90 1.93 10.54
CA ILE A 161 -17.90 0.94 10.97
C ILE A 161 -18.02 -0.33 10.11
N GLN A 162 -17.42 -0.37 8.91
CA GLN A 162 -17.43 -1.53 8.02
C GLN A 162 -16.24 -2.47 8.20
N THR A 163 -15.17 -2.01 8.84
CA THR A 163 -13.93 -2.73 9.13
C THR A 163 -13.76 -2.84 10.64
N MET A 164 -13.22 -3.96 11.11
CA MET A 164 -12.92 -4.19 12.53
C MET A 164 -11.59 -4.92 12.63
N ASP A 165 -10.60 -4.49 11.85
CA ASP A 165 -9.30 -5.11 11.64
C ASP A 165 -8.14 -4.38 12.35
N ASP A 166 -8.39 -3.20 12.91
CA ASP A 166 -7.45 -2.41 13.68
C ASP A 166 -8.00 -1.85 14.99
N LEU A 167 -8.71 -2.71 15.73
CA LEU A 167 -9.29 -2.47 17.06
C LEU A 167 -8.45 -1.55 17.96
N LYS A 168 -9.09 -0.51 18.50
CA LYS A 168 -8.45 0.44 19.41
C LYS A 168 -8.10 -0.19 20.75
N VAL A 169 -9.01 -1.00 21.31
CA VAL A 169 -8.83 -1.71 22.58
C VAL A 169 -8.31 -3.12 22.34
N VAL A 170 -7.03 -3.34 22.66
CA VAL A 170 -6.32 -4.59 22.35
C VAL A 170 -6.38 -5.63 23.48
N ALA A 171 -6.81 -5.24 24.68
CA ALA A 171 -7.13 -6.16 25.77
C ALA A 171 -8.03 -5.49 26.82
N TYR A 172 -8.85 -6.30 27.50
CA TYR A 172 -9.68 -5.88 28.62
C TYR A 172 -9.57 -6.89 29.76
N TYR A 173 -8.99 -6.45 30.88
CA TYR A 173 -8.94 -7.18 32.13
C TYR A 173 -9.87 -6.51 33.16
N ASP A 174 -10.78 -7.30 33.72
CA ASP A 174 -11.64 -6.90 34.83
C ASP A 174 -10.99 -7.38 36.13
N ALA A 175 -10.36 -6.46 36.86
CA ALA A 175 -9.68 -6.78 38.09
C ALA A 175 -10.67 -7.14 39.20
N VAL A 176 -11.88 -6.57 39.22
CA VAL A 176 -12.93 -6.86 40.22
C VAL A 176 -13.36 -8.32 40.14
N GLN A 177 -13.39 -8.87 38.92
CA GLN A 177 -13.72 -10.28 38.68
C GLN A 177 -12.50 -11.20 38.57
N ASP A 178 -11.28 -10.64 38.63
CA ASP A 178 -10.02 -11.32 38.32
C ASP A 178 -10.10 -12.13 37.01
N ASN A 179 -10.54 -11.47 35.94
CA ASN A 179 -10.78 -12.15 34.66
C ASN A 179 -10.34 -11.32 33.46
N LEU A 180 -9.58 -11.97 32.57
CA LEU A 180 -9.33 -11.45 31.23
C LEU A 180 -10.59 -11.65 30.38
N VAL A 181 -11.27 -10.56 30.03
CA VAL A 181 -12.56 -10.60 29.33
C VAL A 181 -12.36 -10.80 27.83
N CYS A 182 -11.48 -10.01 27.21
CA CYS A 182 -11.14 -10.10 25.78
C CYS A 182 -9.71 -9.65 25.50
N SER A 183 -9.14 -10.15 24.40
CA SER A 183 -7.79 -9.81 23.90
C SER A 183 -7.59 -10.41 22.49
N PRO A 184 -7.80 -9.66 21.39
CA PRO A 184 -8.29 -8.27 21.33
C PRO A 184 -9.79 -8.16 21.61
N CYS A 185 -10.28 -6.93 21.81
CA CYS A 185 -11.67 -6.66 22.16
C CYS A 185 -12.44 -6.07 20.98
N LEU A 186 -13.49 -6.77 20.54
CA LEU A 186 -14.40 -6.22 19.52
C LEU A 186 -15.20 -5.04 20.09
N PRO A 187 -15.72 -4.14 19.23
CA PRO A 187 -16.51 -3.01 19.69
C PRO A 187 -17.71 -3.42 20.55
N GLY A 188 -17.80 -2.84 21.74
CA GLY A 188 -18.81 -3.14 22.76
C GLY A 188 -18.52 -4.33 23.68
N GLU A 189 -17.40 -5.05 23.51
CA GLU A 189 -16.96 -6.07 24.47
C GLU A 189 -16.27 -5.48 25.69
N SER A 190 -15.57 -4.35 25.52
CA SER A 190 -14.92 -3.62 26.59
C SER A 190 -15.93 -2.70 27.27
N LEU A 191 -15.97 -2.78 28.61
CA LEU A 191 -16.94 -2.05 29.41
C LEU A 191 -16.26 -1.07 30.34
N ASP A 192 -16.99 0.00 30.65
CA ASP A 192 -16.70 0.95 31.72
C ASP A 192 -17.82 0.82 32.75
N SER A 193 -17.51 0.55 34.03
CA SER A 193 -18.50 0.51 35.11
C SER A 193 -19.00 1.91 35.48
N GLY A 194 -18.15 2.91 35.32
CA GLY A 194 -18.40 4.32 35.64
C GLY A 194 -18.70 5.14 34.39
N THR A 195 -17.93 6.21 34.19
CA THR A 195 -17.86 7.03 32.95
C THR A 195 -16.48 7.68 32.80
N HIS A 196 -15.57 7.39 33.73
CA HIS A 196 -14.35 8.17 33.93
C HIS A 196 -13.24 7.61 33.05
N GLY A 197 -13.02 6.30 33.09
CA GLY A 197 -12.02 5.63 32.26
C GLY A 197 -12.25 5.80 30.76
N THR A 198 -13.50 5.81 30.27
CA THR A 198 -13.80 6.10 28.85
C THR A 198 -13.35 7.52 28.45
N HIS A 199 -13.52 8.49 29.35
CA HIS A 199 -13.09 9.87 29.12
C HIS A 199 -11.55 9.97 29.12
N VAL A 200 -10.90 9.34 30.10
CA VAL A 200 -9.43 9.25 30.24
C VAL A 200 -8.81 8.60 29.00
N ALA A 201 -9.37 7.48 28.54
CA ALA A 201 -8.94 6.75 27.35
C ALA A 201 -8.97 7.62 26.08
N GLY A 202 -10.05 8.37 25.88
CA GLY A 202 -10.16 9.25 24.72
C GLY A 202 -9.21 10.44 24.73
N ILE A 203 -8.87 10.98 25.91
CA ILE A 203 -7.83 12.02 26.02
C ILE A 203 -6.48 11.46 25.58
N ALA A 204 -6.14 10.25 26.05
CA ALA A 204 -4.87 9.63 25.74
C ALA A 204 -4.75 9.26 24.25
N ALA A 205 -5.75 8.55 23.68
CA ALA A 205 -5.61 7.90 22.37
C ALA A 205 -6.88 7.85 21.50
N GLY A 206 -7.91 8.65 21.79
CA GLY A 206 -9.13 8.71 20.98
C GLY A 206 -8.85 9.19 19.54
N THR A 207 -9.50 8.59 18.55
CA THR A 207 -9.39 9.00 17.14
C THR A 207 -10.09 10.34 16.86
N GLY A 208 -11.11 10.65 17.66
CA GLY A 208 -11.89 11.88 17.58
C GLY A 208 -13.13 11.79 16.70
N ASP A 209 -13.54 10.59 16.25
CA ASP A 209 -14.80 10.41 15.54
C ASP A 209 -16.03 10.47 16.46
N GLY A 210 -17.19 10.77 15.88
CA GLY A 210 -18.44 11.05 16.59
C GLY A 210 -18.88 12.51 16.48
N GLU A 211 -19.52 13.03 17.52
CA GLU A 211 -20.02 14.41 17.55
C GLU A 211 -18.87 15.42 17.49
N ALA A 212 -18.81 16.18 16.40
CA ALA A 212 -17.83 17.26 16.23
C ALA A 212 -18.16 18.48 17.11
N ALA A 213 -17.13 19.31 17.33
CA ALA A 213 -17.29 20.64 17.90
C ALA A 213 -18.30 21.49 17.09
N PRO A 214 -18.88 22.56 17.68
CA PRO A 214 -19.72 23.52 16.96
C PRO A 214 -19.04 24.17 15.73
N ASP A 215 -17.71 24.20 15.69
CA ASP A 215 -16.92 24.71 14.55
C ASP A 215 -16.56 23.63 13.51
N GLY A 216 -16.99 22.38 13.73
CA GLY A 216 -16.75 21.24 12.86
C GLY A 216 -15.45 20.48 13.12
N SER A 217 -14.63 20.89 14.09
CA SER A 217 -13.40 20.18 14.44
C SER A 217 -13.66 18.93 15.28
N ARG A 218 -12.79 17.92 15.12
CA ARG A 218 -12.85 16.64 15.83
C ARG A 218 -12.20 16.72 17.22
N HIS A 219 -12.52 15.76 18.09
CA HIS A 219 -12.02 15.68 19.47
C HIS A 219 -10.91 14.63 19.58
N ILE A 220 -9.86 14.82 18.80
CA ILE A 220 -8.74 13.88 18.66
C ILE A 220 -7.93 13.83 19.97
N GLY A 221 -7.61 12.63 20.43
CA GLY A 221 -6.71 12.34 21.55
C GLY A 221 -5.26 12.76 21.27
N VAL A 222 -4.39 12.71 22.27
CA VAL A 222 -2.98 13.12 22.13
C VAL A 222 -2.18 12.15 21.24
N ALA A 223 -2.40 10.85 21.42
CA ALA A 223 -1.73 9.78 20.68
C ALA A 223 -2.77 8.92 19.94
N PRO A 224 -3.43 9.45 18.89
CA PRO A 224 -4.58 8.81 18.25
C PRO A 224 -4.26 7.47 17.57
N LYS A 225 -2.99 7.13 17.32
CA LYS A 225 -2.56 5.82 16.81
C LYS A 225 -2.03 4.87 17.89
N ALA A 226 -2.09 5.26 19.17
CA ALA A 226 -1.77 4.37 20.28
C ALA A 226 -2.94 3.42 20.58
N SER A 227 -2.61 2.17 20.94
CA SER A 227 -3.58 1.17 21.36
C SER A 227 -3.93 1.34 22.83
N LEU A 228 -5.13 0.91 23.21
CA LEU A 228 -5.62 0.98 24.58
C LEU A 228 -5.73 -0.41 25.20
N VAL A 229 -5.36 -0.52 26.47
CA VAL A 229 -5.63 -1.69 27.30
C VAL A 229 -6.54 -1.27 28.43
N ASN A 230 -7.75 -1.83 28.47
CA ASN A 230 -8.70 -1.57 29.52
C ASN A 230 -8.34 -2.42 30.75
N VAL A 231 -7.99 -1.77 31.85
CA VAL A 231 -7.78 -2.42 33.14
C VAL A 231 -8.82 -1.84 34.10
N LEU A 232 -9.98 -2.50 34.18
CA LEU A 232 -11.05 -2.08 35.05
C LEU A 232 -10.70 -2.47 36.48
N SER A 233 -10.43 -1.46 37.29
CA SER A 233 -10.01 -1.65 38.68
C SER A 233 -10.80 -0.80 39.68
N CYS A 234 -11.76 0.02 39.23
CA CYS A 234 -12.45 0.98 40.10
C CYS A 234 -13.98 1.06 39.90
N CYS A 235 -14.60 1.79 40.83
CA CYS A 235 -15.99 2.19 41.04
C CYS A 235 -17.01 1.08 41.36
N ASP A 236 -16.65 -0.19 41.15
CA ASP A 236 -17.25 -1.35 41.80
C ASP A 236 -16.24 -2.13 42.69
N GLY A 237 -14.95 -1.76 42.65
CA GLY A 237 -13.83 -2.41 43.33
C GLY A 237 -13.09 -1.56 44.37
N ASP A 238 -12.16 -2.16 45.10
CA ASP A 238 -11.35 -1.52 46.16
C ASP A 238 -9.84 -1.43 45.82
N ILE A 239 -9.01 -1.00 46.78
CA ILE A 239 -7.55 -0.86 46.58
C ILE A 239 -6.88 -2.20 46.21
N GLU A 240 -7.43 -3.34 46.64
CA GLU A 240 -6.95 -4.67 46.24
C GLU A 240 -7.10 -4.87 44.73
N ASP A 241 -8.23 -4.44 44.16
CA ASP A 241 -8.52 -4.56 42.73
C ASP A 241 -7.61 -3.65 41.88
N ILE A 242 -7.26 -2.47 42.40
CA ILE A 242 -6.28 -1.57 41.78
C ILE A 242 -4.89 -2.22 41.77
N ILE A 243 -4.44 -2.75 42.91
CA ILE A 243 -3.16 -3.46 42.99
C ILE A 243 -3.14 -4.64 42.02
N ARG A 244 -4.22 -5.43 41.96
CA ARG A 244 -4.35 -6.56 41.03
C ARG A 244 -4.29 -6.11 39.56
N GLY A 245 -4.95 -5.01 39.22
CA GLY A 245 -4.88 -4.41 37.88
C GLY A 245 -3.46 -4.00 37.49
N VAL A 246 -2.71 -3.39 38.43
CA VAL A 246 -1.31 -3.00 38.22
C VAL A 246 -0.42 -4.25 38.05
N GLU A 247 -0.55 -5.26 38.91
CA GLU A 247 0.22 -6.51 38.80
C GLU A 247 -0.07 -7.27 37.50
N TRP A 248 -1.34 -7.29 37.06
CA TRP A 248 -1.72 -7.85 35.78
C TRP A 248 -1.05 -7.10 34.63
N THR A 249 -1.04 -5.76 34.69
CA THR A 249 -0.38 -4.91 33.68
C THR A 249 1.11 -5.21 33.61
N ILE A 250 1.81 -5.31 34.75
CA ILE A 250 3.24 -5.68 34.82
C ILE A 250 3.49 -7.04 34.17
N THR A 251 2.64 -8.02 34.47
CA THR A 251 2.81 -9.40 34.00
C THR A 251 2.55 -9.53 32.50
N ASN A 252 1.59 -8.77 31.97
CA ASN A 252 1.13 -8.89 30.58
C ASN A 252 1.71 -7.83 29.63
N GLN A 253 2.54 -6.91 30.12
CA GLN A 253 3.07 -5.80 29.31
C GLN A 253 3.81 -6.23 28.03
N LYS A 254 4.42 -7.43 28.03
CA LYS A 254 5.14 -8.02 26.88
C LYS A 254 4.34 -9.08 26.11
N LEU A 255 3.13 -9.39 26.59
CA LEU A 255 2.26 -10.43 26.02
C LEU A 255 1.15 -9.82 25.16
N VAL A 256 0.65 -8.64 25.55
CA VAL A 256 -0.27 -7.84 24.74
C VAL A 256 0.50 -7.25 23.56
N GLU A 257 -0.09 -7.29 22.37
CA GLU A 257 0.51 -6.76 21.13
C GLU A 257 -0.41 -5.69 20.54
N PRO A 258 0.06 -4.44 20.35
CA PRO A 258 1.40 -3.94 20.69
C PRO A 258 1.67 -3.94 22.22
N ASN A 259 2.95 -4.02 22.62
CA ASN A 259 3.35 -4.05 24.03
C ASN A 259 2.81 -2.85 24.83
N ILE A 260 2.43 -3.12 26.08
CA ILE A 260 2.10 -2.06 27.04
C ILE A 260 3.40 -1.39 27.45
N ARG A 261 3.52 -0.09 27.15
CA ARG A 261 4.68 0.72 27.54
C ARG A 261 4.32 1.83 28.50
N VAL A 262 3.05 2.25 28.49
CA VAL A 262 2.54 3.32 29.34
C VAL A 262 1.40 2.77 30.19
N MET A 263 1.40 3.09 31.47
CA MET A 263 0.28 2.87 32.37
C MET A 263 -0.17 4.21 32.92
N THR A 264 -1.44 4.54 32.76
CA THR A 264 -2.02 5.75 33.36
C THR A 264 -3.06 5.36 34.39
N SER A 265 -3.00 6.00 35.55
CA SER A 265 -4.05 5.90 36.56
C SER A 265 -4.42 7.29 37.05
N SER A 266 -5.68 7.62 36.85
CA SER A 266 -6.27 8.91 37.20
C SER A 266 -7.12 8.84 38.48
N LEU A 267 -6.77 7.88 39.36
CA LEU A 267 -7.43 7.56 40.63
C LEU A 267 -6.52 7.96 41.81
N GLY A 268 -7.14 8.28 42.94
CA GLY A 268 -6.46 8.53 44.21
C GLY A 268 -7.37 8.23 45.40
N GLU A 269 -6.82 8.23 46.60
CA GLU A 269 -7.59 7.99 47.83
C GLU A 269 -8.55 9.17 48.11
N GLN A 270 -9.81 8.87 48.48
CA GLN A 270 -10.80 9.91 48.80
C GLN A 270 -10.64 10.37 50.25
N GLN A 271 -10.02 11.53 50.45
CA GLN A 271 -9.76 12.07 51.79
C GLN A 271 -10.96 12.83 52.37
N ILE A 272 -11.77 12.14 53.16
CA ILE A 272 -12.39 12.77 54.36
C ILE A 272 -11.41 12.71 55.55
N GLU A 273 -10.30 11.95 55.43
CA GLU A 273 -9.20 11.88 56.40
C GLU A 273 -7.95 12.59 55.84
N PHE A 274 -7.44 13.60 56.56
CA PHE A 274 -6.15 14.21 56.27
C PHE A 274 -5.03 13.22 56.63
N HIS A 275 -4.36 12.67 55.62
CA HIS A 275 -3.16 11.85 55.83
C HIS A 275 -1.92 12.74 55.90
N ILE A 276 -1.15 12.63 57.00
CA ILE A 276 0.09 13.40 57.24
C ILE A 276 1.32 12.54 56.86
N ASP A 277 1.08 11.33 56.37
CA ASP A 277 2.06 10.27 56.08
C ASP A 277 2.12 9.88 54.60
N ASN A 278 1.72 10.78 53.70
CA ASN A 278 1.86 10.64 52.24
C ASN A 278 3.34 10.79 51.83
N ASP A 279 4.15 9.78 52.15
CA ASP A 279 5.58 9.68 51.87
C ASP A 279 5.91 8.63 50.79
N GLY A 280 4.90 8.10 50.09
CA GLY A 280 5.03 7.07 49.09
C GLY A 280 5.15 5.64 49.65
N SER A 281 4.97 5.44 50.96
CA SER A 281 5.03 4.11 51.58
C SER A 281 3.72 3.33 51.54
N SER A 282 2.63 3.89 51.00
CA SER A 282 1.36 3.19 50.84
C SER A 282 1.52 1.94 49.94
N ALA A 283 0.64 0.94 50.12
CA ALA A 283 0.66 -0.25 49.27
C ALA A 283 0.41 0.11 47.79
N TRP A 284 -0.40 1.13 47.55
CA TRP A 284 -0.69 1.64 46.22
C TRP A 284 0.55 2.33 45.61
N SER A 285 1.25 3.17 46.38
CA SER A 285 2.47 3.86 45.93
C SER A 285 3.62 2.90 45.66
N GLN A 286 3.72 1.81 46.42
CA GLN A 286 4.72 0.75 46.19
C GLN A 286 4.44 -0.09 44.94
N VAL A 287 3.18 -0.44 44.66
CA VAL A 287 2.86 -1.26 43.47
C VAL A 287 3.09 -0.47 42.17
N VAL A 288 2.81 0.84 42.17
CA VAL A 288 3.08 1.69 41.00
C VAL A 288 4.57 1.98 40.83
N ASP A 289 5.35 2.04 41.91
CA ASP A 289 6.82 2.05 41.85
C ASP A 289 7.34 0.76 41.20
N ALA A 290 6.82 -0.41 41.63
CA ALA A 290 7.16 -1.70 41.03
C ALA A 290 6.77 -1.78 39.54
N ALA A 291 5.68 -1.11 39.14
CA ALA A 291 5.31 -0.99 37.74
C ALA A 291 6.37 -0.23 36.93
N VAL A 292 6.89 0.88 37.46
CA VAL A 292 8.00 1.62 36.82
C VAL A 292 9.27 0.77 36.73
N GLU A 293 9.64 0.09 37.82
CA GLU A 293 10.81 -0.79 37.85
C GLU A 293 10.71 -1.96 36.85
N SER A 294 9.50 -2.37 36.49
CA SER A 294 9.27 -3.41 35.48
C SER A 294 9.56 -2.95 34.05
N GLY A 295 9.67 -1.64 33.81
CA GLY A 295 9.89 -1.03 32.50
C GLY A 295 8.71 -0.23 31.94
N LEU A 296 7.62 -0.06 32.69
CA LEU A 296 6.48 0.78 32.29
C LEU A 296 6.75 2.25 32.62
N VAL A 297 6.34 3.16 31.74
CA VAL A 297 6.20 4.57 32.09
C VAL A 297 4.85 4.76 32.75
N VAL A 298 4.84 5.23 34.00
CA VAL A 298 3.61 5.38 34.78
C VAL A 298 3.28 6.86 34.97
N THR A 299 2.06 7.26 34.61
CA THR A 299 1.53 8.61 34.85
C THR A 299 0.42 8.56 35.89
N LEU A 300 0.50 9.41 36.91
CA LEU A 300 -0.44 9.49 38.03
C LEU A 300 -0.97 10.90 38.20
N SER A 301 -2.22 11.02 38.65
CA SER A 301 -2.81 12.32 38.98
C SER A 301 -2.27 12.88 40.30
N ALA A 302 -2.02 14.18 40.35
CA ALA A 302 -1.58 14.86 41.57
C ALA A 302 -2.65 14.90 42.69
N GLY A 303 -3.93 14.95 42.31
CA GLY A 303 -5.07 15.13 43.22
C GLY A 303 -5.85 16.42 42.95
N ASN A 304 -7.12 16.46 43.34
CA ASN A 304 -8.02 17.61 43.14
C ASN A 304 -8.49 18.24 44.47
N GLU A 305 -7.99 17.74 45.58
CA GLU A 305 -8.44 18.03 46.92
C GLU A 305 -7.61 19.18 47.52
N PHE A 306 -8.30 20.19 48.04
CA PHE A 306 -7.69 21.25 48.86
C PHE A 306 -6.56 22.07 48.22
N GLY A 307 -6.36 22.01 46.89
CA GLY A 307 -5.29 22.73 46.19
C GLY A 307 -5.20 24.21 46.57
N SER A 308 -6.33 24.89 46.70
CA SER A 308 -6.45 26.31 47.10
C SER A 308 -6.77 26.55 48.58
N ALA A 309 -6.93 25.50 49.39
CA ALA A 309 -7.28 25.64 50.80
C ALA A 309 -6.02 25.90 51.64
N THR A 310 -5.73 27.17 51.93
CA THR A 310 -4.61 27.61 52.76
C THR A 310 -4.60 27.06 54.19
N ALA A 311 -5.73 26.52 54.67
CA ALA A 311 -5.82 25.82 55.95
C ALA A 311 -5.19 24.41 55.94
N ALA A 312 -5.07 23.76 54.76
CA ALA A 312 -4.39 22.47 54.60
C ALA A 312 -2.87 22.61 54.41
N GLY A 313 -2.40 23.80 53.98
CA GLY A 313 -1.00 24.07 53.68
C GLY A 313 -0.52 23.34 52.41
N CYS A 314 0.78 23.38 52.17
CA CYS A 314 1.45 22.56 51.16
C CYS A 314 1.64 21.15 51.67
N ASN A 315 1.43 20.14 50.81
CA ASN A 315 1.24 18.69 51.10
C ASN A 315 -0.20 18.21 50.89
N THR A 316 -0.75 18.48 49.71
CA THR A 316 -2.07 17.94 49.28
C THR A 316 -1.96 16.89 48.18
N ILE A 317 -0.73 16.46 47.85
CA ILE A 317 -0.48 15.30 46.98
C ILE A 317 -0.83 14.05 47.78
N ASP A 318 -1.68 13.20 47.18
CA ASP A 318 -2.15 11.98 47.83
C ASP A 318 -1.63 10.71 47.19
N SER A 319 -1.79 9.57 47.87
CA SER A 319 -1.54 8.23 47.36
C SER A 319 -2.47 7.93 46.16
N PRO A 320 -1.95 7.44 45.02
CA PRO A 320 -0.55 7.06 44.74
C PRO A 320 0.31 8.16 44.10
N GLY A 321 -0.21 9.38 43.91
CA GLY A 321 0.51 10.52 43.33
C GLY A 321 1.77 10.94 44.12
N ASP A 322 1.86 10.56 45.40
CA ASP A 322 3.03 10.71 46.24
C ASP A 322 4.15 9.68 45.95
N SER A 323 3.92 8.68 45.09
CA SER A 323 4.91 7.65 44.73
C SER A 323 6.20 8.22 44.13
N ARG A 324 7.32 7.49 44.26
CA ARG A 324 8.67 8.03 44.00
C ARG A 324 9.01 8.05 42.51
N LEU A 325 8.78 6.96 41.82
CA LEU A 325 9.25 6.72 40.45
C LEU A 325 8.30 7.25 39.37
N PRO A 326 6.96 7.09 39.47
CA PRO A 326 6.01 7.58 38.47
C PRO A 326 6.10 9.07 38.19
N ILE A 327 5.54 9.49 37.06
CA ILE A 327 5.34 10.88 36.66
C ILE A 327 3.99 11.35 37.23
N THR A 328 4.03 12.21 38.24
CA THR A 328 2.83 12.80 38.85
C THR A 328 2.49 14.10 38.12
N VAL A 329 1.23 14.27 37.72
CA VAL A 329 0.79 15.32 36.80
C VAL A 329 -0.17 16.30 37.47
N ALA A 330 0.18 17.59 37.45
CA ALA A 330 -0.67 18.71 37.83
C ALA A 330 -1.66 19.10 36.72
N SER A 331 -2.76 19.74 37.09
CA SER A 331 -3.76 20.23 36.14
C SER A 331 -3.58 21.73 35.83
N LEU A 332 -3.56 22.06 34.55
CA LEU A 332 -3.60 23.42 34.03
C LEU A 332 -4.98 23.76 33.46
N ASP A 333 -5.34 25.04 33.53
CA ASP A 333 -6.35 25.65 32.68
C ASP A 333 -5.82 25.84 31.24
N LYS A 334 -6.72 26.15 30.30
CA LYS A 334 -6.35 26.29 28.87
C LYS A 334 -5.50 27.51 28.57
N ASP A 335 -5.48 28.49 29.47
CA ASP A 335 -4.54 29.61 29.44
C ASP A 335 -3.17 29.25 30.04
N LEU A 336 -2.98 27.98 30.40
CA LEU A 336 -1.76 27.39 30.97
C LEU A 336 -1.47 27.84 32.40
N SER A 337 -2.43 28.49 33.07
CA SER A 337 -2.37 28.74 34.51
C SER A 337 -2.67 27.47 35.31
N LEU A 338 -2.13 27.34 36.53
CA LEU A 338 -2.44 26.21 37.40
C LEU A 338 -3.93 26.22 37.77
N ALA A 339 -4.61 25.10 37.56
CA ALA A 339 -6.01 24.98 37.92
C ALA A 339 -6.17 25.09 39.45
N ILE A 340 -7.15 25.88 39.91
CA ILE A 340 -7.35 26.20 41.33
C ILE A 340 -7.53 24.97 42.25
N TYR A 341 -7.98 23.85 41.69
CA TYR A 341 -8.20 22.59 42.39
C TYR A 341 -6.98 21.66 42.38
N SER A 342 -5.96 21.91 41.56
CA SER A 342 -4.79 21.02 41.45
C SER A 342 -4.06 20.91 42.78
N SER A 343 -3.80 19.67 43.21
CA SER A 343 -2.99 19.40 44.41
C SER A 343 -1.54 19.87 44.24
N ARG A 344 -0.93 20.23 45.36
CA ARG A 344 0.40 20.83 45.47
C ARG A 344 1.25 20.06 46.47
N GLY A 345 2.50 19.80 46.13
CA GLY A 345 3.45 19.19 47.04
C GLY A 345 3.90 20.16 48.13
N TYR A 346 4.96 19.87 48.88
CA TYR A 346 5.78 18.66 48.83
C TYR A 346 5.02 17.42 49.33
N THR A 347 5.55 16.23 49.07
CA THR A 347 5.12 15.02 49.82
C THR A 347 5.48 15.16 51.31
N SER A 348 4.95 14.28 52.16
CA SER A 348 5.17 14.32 53.61
C SER A 348 6.64 14.10 54.02
N ASP A 349 7.44 13.45 53.17
CA ASP A 349 8.89 13.28 53.31
C ASP A 349 9.75 14.35 52.59
N GLY A 350 9.11 15.38 52.01
CA GLY A 350 9.77 16.54 51.43
C GLY A 350 10.25 16.37 49.98
N ARG A 351 9.74 15.37 49.23
CA ARG A 351 10.01 15.26 47.79
C ARG A 351 9.17 16.25 47.00
N VAL A 352 9.73 16.77 45.91
CA VAL A 352 9.01 17.65 44.99
C VAL A 352 8.05 16.80 44.16
N LYS A 353 6.76 17.14 44.27
CA LYS A 353 5.66 16.67 43.43
C LYS A 353 4.69 17.85 43.23
N PRO A 354 3.96 17.95 42.11
CA PRO A 354 3.99 17.06 40.93
C PRO A 354 5.33 17.11 40.18
N ASP A 355 5.57 16.20 39.24
CA ASP A 355 6.76 16.25 38.38
C ASP A 355 6.57 17.22 37.21
N VAL A 356 5.35 17.31 36.66
CA VAL A 356 5.03 18.11 35.47
C VAL A 356 3.56 18.56 35.50
N ALA A 357 3.21 19.60 34.76
CA ALA A 357 1.83 20.06 34.60
C ALA A 357 1.33 19.94 33.15
N ALA A 358 0.06 19.58 32.97
CA ALA A 358 -0.62 19.48 31.67
C ALA A 358 -2.06 19.98 31.77
N ILE A 359 -2.68 20.35 30.64
CA ILE A 359 -4.06 20.85 30.64
C ILE A 359 -5.03 19.75 31.10
N GLY A 360 -5.80 20.03 32.15
CA GLY A 360 -6.82 19.12 32.69
C GLY A 360 -8.18 19.75 32.92
N SER A 361 -8.35 21.05 32.69
CA SER A 361 -9.65 21.73 32.84
C SER A 361 -10.48 21.74 31.57
N SER A 362 -11.76 21.38 31.71
CA SER A 362 -12.79 21.46 30.67
C SER A 362 -12.38 20.73 29.38
N ILE A 363 -11.99 19.46 29.52
CA ILE A 363 -11.57 18.61 28.41
C ILE A 363 -12.75 17.81 27.88
N MET A 364 -13.02 17.91 26.57
CA MET A 364 -14.07 17.13 25.89
C MET A 364 -13.52 15.80 25.39
N ALA A 365 -14.01 14.69 25.94
CA ALA A 365 -13.62 13.36 25.51
C ALA A 365 -14.87 12.45 25.44
N PRO A 366 -14.75 11.23 24.88
CA PRO A 366 -15.84 10.29 24.69
C PRO A 366 -16.72 10.13 25.92
N ASN A 367 -18.04 10.18 25.72
CA ASN A 367 -19.03 9.98 26.76
C ASN A 367 -19.61 8.57 26.65
N LYS A 368 -19.32 7.73 27.66
CA LYS A 368 -19.81 6.35 27.76
C LYS A 368 -21.30 6.24 27.43
N GLY A 369 -21.67 5.20 26.69
CA GLY A 369 -23.05 4.79 26.43
C GLY A 369 -23.82 5.67 25.45
N THR A 370 -23.18 6.69 24.88
CA THR A 370 -23.78 7.53 23.84
C THR A 370 -23.47 7.04 22.43
N GLY A 371 -22.46 6.17 22.28
CA GLY A 371 -21.94 5.69 21.00
C GLY A 371 -21.14 6.73 20.21
N THR A 372 -21.54 8.01 20.23
CA THR A 372 -20.92 9.08 19.43
C THR A 372 -20.71 10.40 20.17
N GLY A 373 -21.33 10.56 21.35
CA GLY A 373 -21.37 11.82 22.06
C GLY A 373 -20.14 12.04 22.92
N TYR A 374 -19.75 13.31 23.07
CA TYR A 374 -18.63 13.71 23.90
C TYR A 374 -19.10 14.48 25.14
N THR A 375 -18.31 14.47 26.22
CA THR A 375 -18.62 15.22 27.45
C THR A 375 -17.39 15.95 28.01
N SER A 376 -17.63 17.06 28.71
CA SER A 376 -16.59 17.88 29.32
C SER A 376 -16.36 17.48 30.78
N LYS A 377 -15.10 17.24 31.17
CA LYS A 377 -14.70 17.03 32.58
C LYS A 377 -13.45 17.87 32.91
N SER A 378 -13.25 18.15 34.19
CA SER A 378 -12.08 18.87 34.71
C SER A 378 -11.44 18.08 35.85
N GLY A 379 -10.12 18.03 35.88
CA GLY A 379 -9.36 17.40 36.97
C GLY A 379 -7.92 17.10 36.58
N THR A 380 -7.06 16.85 37.57
CA THR A 380 -5.75 16.20 37.35
C THR A 380 -5.92 14.85 36.66
N SER A 381 -7.09 14.22 36.84
CA SER A 381 -7.51 13.01 36.14
C SER A 381 -7.60 13.16 34.61
N MET A 382 -7.78 14.38 34.09
CA MET A 382 -7.76 14.68 32.64
C MET A 382 -6.37 15.11 32.18
N ALA A 383 -5.57 15.78 33.04
CA ALA A 383 -4.18 16.14 32.73
C ALA A 383 -3.27 14.91 32.62
N THR A 384 -3.51 13.90 33.46
CA THR A 384 -2.72 12.66 33.52
C THR A 384 -2.74 11.86 32.20
N PRO A 385 -3.91 11.52 31.59
CA PRO A 385 -3.94 10.84 30.30
C PRO A 385 -3.42 11.69 29.15
N LEU A 386 -3.50 13.03 29.25
CA LEU A 386 -2.87 13.92 28.29
C LEU A 386 -1.34 13.69 28.30
N MET A 387 -0.74 13.68 29.49
CA MET A 387 0.68 13.35 29.66
C MET A 387 0.99 11.91 29.23
N ALA A 388 0.12 10.94 29.50
CA ALA A 388 0.28 9.56 29.04
C ALA A 388 0.37 9.47 27.50
N GLY A 389 -0.47 10.23 26.79
CA GLY A 389 -0.37 10.36 25.34
C GLY A 389 0.93 11.02 24.89
N ILE A 390 1.39 12.08 25.57
CA ILE A 390 2.69 12.73 25.28
C ILE A 390 3.85 11.74 25.43
N VAL A 391 3.81 10.91 26.48
CA VAL A 391 4.77 9.83 26.69
C VAL A 391 4.71 8.82 25.53
N ALA A 392 3.53 8.45 25.05
CA ALA A 392 3.40 7.54 23.91
C ALA A 392 4.02 8.13 22.63
N LEU A 393 3.84 9.43 22.36
CA LEU A 393 4.53 10.13 21.27
C LEU A 393 6.06 10.11 21.45
N THR A 394 6.53 10.34 22.68
CA THR A 394 7.96 10.33 23.02
C THR A 394 8.58 8.94 22.82
N LEU A 395 7.84 7.89 23.16
CA LEU A 395 8.26 6.50 22.98
C LEU A 395 8.19 6.04 21.52
N GLU A 396 7.28 6.58 20.70
CA GLU A 396 7.34 6.35 19.25
C GLU A 396 8.58 7.02 18.64
N ALA A 397 8.91 8.25 19.07
CA ALA A 397 10.11 8.95 18.63
C ALA A 397 11.39 8.19 18.96
N ASN A 398 11.44 7.54 20.13
CA ASN A 398 12.53 6.65 20.51
C ASN A 398 12.01 5.45 21.33
N PRO A 399 11.82 4.28 20.69
CA PRO A 399 11.23 3.10 21.35
C PRO A 399 12.16 2.44 22.37
N ASP A 400 13.46 2.79 22.37
CA ASP A 400 14.46 2.21 23.27
C ASP A 400 14.50 2.87 24.65
N LEU A 401 13.80 3.99 24.82
CA LEU A 401 13.82 4.71 26.09
C LEU A 401 13.26 3.86 27.24
N THR A 402 14.04 3.83 28.31
CA THR A 402 13.62 3.34 29.61
C THR A 402 12.72 4.37 30.31
N PRO A 403 11.92 3.97 31.31
CA PRO A 403 11.11 4.92 32.07
C PRO A 403 11.91 6.05 32.73
N THR A 404 13.14 5.76 33.17
CA THR A 404 14.04 6.76 33.72
C THR A 404 14.46 7.76 32.66
N GLU A 405 14.83 7.32 31.46
CA GLU A 405 15.23 8.22 30.38
C GLU A 405 14.05 9.07 29.89
N VAL A 406 12.83 8.53 29.86
CA VAL A 406 11.62 9.34 29.60
C VAL A 406 11.41 10.39 30.69
N LYS A 407 11.66 10.06 31.96
CA LYS A 407 11.57 11.05 33.04
C LYS A 407 12.70 12.09 32.93
N ASP A 408 13.88 11.70 32.47
CA ASP A 408 15.01 12.60 32.24
C ASP A 408 14.74 13.60 31.09
N THR A 409 13.92 13.25 30.08
CA THR A 409 13.52 14.23 29.05
C THR A 409 12.65 15.35 29.64
N LEU A 410 11.87 15.08 30.68
CA LEU A 410 11.13 16.12 31.42
C LEU A 410 12.09 17.10 32.10
N VAL A 411 13.19 16.59 32.66
CA VAL A 411 14.21 17.39 33.34
C VAL A 411 15.07 18.15 32.33
N ALA A 412 15.37 17.55 31.18
CA ALA A 412 16.20 18.12 30.12
C ALA A 412 15.45 19.15 29.27
N GLY A 413 14.13 19.01 29.10
CA GLY A 413 13.25 19.94 28.36
C GLY A 413 13.05 21.29 29.05
N TYR A 414 13.86 21.58 30.06
CA TYR A 414 13.84 22.79 30.85
C TYR A 414 14.31 24.02 30.04
N SER A 415 13.45 24.50 29.14
CA SER A 415 13.54 25.83 28.53
C SER A 415 12.25 26.21 27.78
N ILE A 416 11.12 26.29 28.47
CA ILE A 416 10.11 27.31 28.15
C ILE A 416 9.93 28.18 29.39
N GLU A 417 10.71 29.26 29.43
CA GLU A 417 10.27 30.49 30.08
C GLU A 417 8.98 30.94 29.36
N ARG A 418 7.83 30.63 29.95
CA ARG A 418 6.76 31.63 30.00
C ARG A 418 6.88 32.25 31.37
N GLU A 419 7.14 33.56 31.34
CA GLU A 419 7.20 34.50 32.44
C GLU A 419 6.93 33.85 33.79
N ILE A 420 7.95 33.89 34.66
CA ILE A 420 7.74 34.04 36.09
C ILE A 420 6.74 35.20 36.23
N LEU A 421 5.45 34.89 36.16
CA LEU A 421 4.43 35.73 36.73
C LEU A 421 4.86 35.74 38.18
N ASP A 422 5.32 36.90 38.65
CA ASP A 422 5.41 37.23 40.07
C ASP A 422 4.03 36.87 40.66
N ASP A 423 3.84 35.61 41.05
CA ASP A 423 2.77 35.23 41.96
C ASP A 423 3.27 35.79 43.28
N ASP A 424 2.91 37.05 43.53
CA ASP A 424 3.15 37.74 44.79
C ASP A 424 2.94 36.72 45.92
N ILE A 425 3.87 36.68 46.88
CA ILE A 425 3.77 35.85 48.10
C ILE A 425 2.50 36.29 48.82
N ASP A 426 1.37 35.70 48.46
CA ASP A 426 0.08 36.03 49.04
C ASP A 426 -0.46 34.81 49.75
N ALA A 427 -0.94 35.01 50.96
CA ALA A 427 -1.43 33.97 51.86
C ALA A 427 -2.70 33.28 51.33
N ALA A 428 -3.11 33.59 50.09
CA ALA A 428 -4.21 33.03 49.33
C ALA A 428 -3.77 31.99 48.27
N SER A 429 -2.50 31.99 47.82
CA SER A 429 -2.03 31.11 46.72
C SER A 429 -1.52 29.74 47.18
N ASN A 430 -1.27 29.54 48.48
CA ASN A 430 -0.65 28.32 49.02
C ASN A 430 0.70 27.98 48.33
N ASN A 431 1.42 29.01 47.85
CA ASN A 431 2.77 28.86 47.31
C ASN A 431 3.77 28.68 48.47
N CYS A 432 4.25 27.46 48.69
CA CYS A 432 5.29 27.16 49.71
C CYS A 432 6.69 27.02 49.12
N SER A 433 6.90 27.51 47.91
CA SER A 433 8.23 27.60 47.32
C SER A 433 9.02 28.68 48.05
N ILE A 434 9.99 28.27 48.87
CA ILE A 434 10.85 29.17 49.65
C ILE A 434 11.73 30.05 48.73
N ALA A 435 11.89 29.62 47.48
CA ALA A 435 12.39 30.37 46.34
C ALA A 435 11.63 29.89 45.09
N GLU A 436 11.27 30.78 44.16
CA GLU A 436 10.70 30.43 42.85
C GLU A 436 11.77 29.78 41.95
N THR A 437 12.21 28.59 42.36
CA THR A 437 13.19 27.77 41.65
C THR A 437 12.51 26.48 41.26
N ARG A 438 12.60 26.07 40.00
CA ARG A 438 12.12 24.76 39.59
C ARG A 438 13.19 23.69 39.87
N PRO A 439 12.79 22.43 40.11
CA PRO A 439 11.40 21.99 40.23
C PRO A 439 10.74 22.58 41.47
N ASP A 440 9.47 22.99 41.35
CA ASP A 440 8.68 23.54 42.46
C ASP A 440 7.53 22.61 42.84
N ASN A 441 6.82 22.94 43.91
CA ASN A 441 5.75 22.11 44.45
C ASN A 441 4.39 22.31 43.76
N GLU A 442 4.31 23.12 42.70
CA GLU A 442 3.07 23.48 42.02
C GLU A 442 3.01 22.93 40.59
N TYR A 443 4.04 23.19 39.78
CA TYR A 443 4.15 22.66 38.42
C TYR A 443 5.33 21.70 38.25
N GLY A 444 6.10 21.40 39.31
CA GLY A 444 7.25 20.51 39.19
C GLY A 444 8.33 21.12 38.30
N TYR A 445 8.78 20.36 37.30
CA TYR A 445 9.70 20.82 36.27
C TYR A 445 9.08 21.81 35.26
N GLY A 446 7.76 22.02 35.29
CA GLY A 446 7.04 23.00 34.49
C GLY A 446 5.89 22.40 33.69
N GLN A 447 5.43 23.15 32.68
CA GLN A 447 4.45 22.65 31.71
C GLN A 447 5.08 21.59 30.80
N ALA A 448 4.36 20.51 30.51
CA ALA A 448 4.78 19.54 29.52
C ALA A 448 4.90 20.17 28.13
N ASP A 449 6.02 19.95 27.45
CA ASP A 449 6.25 20.36 26.06
C ASP A 449 6.46 19.11 25.20
N PRO A 450 5.41 18.64 24.50
CA PRO A 450 5.47 17.44 23.66
C PRO A 450 6.57 17.52 22.59
N LYS A 451 6.77 18.70 21.98
CA LYS A 451 7.75 18.86 20.90
C LYS A 451 9.16 18.73 21.44
N THR A 452 9.46 19.44 22.53
CA THR A 452 10.78 19.37 23.17
C THR A 452 11.09 17.96 23.67
N PHE A 453 10.11 17.25 24.23
CA PHE A 453 10.32 15.87 24.68
C PHE A 453 10.66 14.93 23.53
N VAL A 454 9.99 15.06 22.38
CA VAL A 454 10.26 14.30 21.15
C VAL A 454 11.62 14.65 20.54
N ASP A 455 11.99 15.94 20.54
CA ASP A 455 13.29 16.39 20.03
C ASP A 455 14.46 15.81 20.84
N ILE A 456 14.36 15.88 22.17
CA ILE A 456 15.38 15.38 23.10
C ILE A 456 15.43 13.85 23.08
N SER A 457 14.27 13.18 23.09
CA SER A 457 14.22 11.72 23.12
C SER A 457 14.86 11.09 21.90
N GLY A 458 14.62 11.66 20.73
CA GLY A 458 15.09 11.13 19.46
C GLY A 458 16.40 11.72 18.98
N ASN A 459 17.03 12.69 19.67
CA ASN A 459 18.14 13.48 19.09
C ASN A 459 17.82 13.92 17.64
N ILE A 460 16.57 14.39 17.45
CA ILE A 460 15.99 14.54 16.12
C ILE A 460 16.64 15.74 15.43
N ASP A 461 17.28 15.49 14.29
CA ASP A 461 17.66 16.52 13.34
C ASP A 461 16.55 16.64 12.29
N SER A 462 15.76 17.71 12.37
CA SER A 462 14.64 17.95 11.46
C SER A 462 15.07 18.19 10.00
N SER A 463 16.37 18.37 9.72
CA SER A 463 16.87 18.42 8.34
C SER A 463 17.04 17.03 7.72
N LEU A 464 17.10 15.98 8.54
CA LEU A 464 17.14 14.60 8.07
C LEU A 464 15.72 14.08 7.88
N SER A 465 15.50 13.28 6.85
CA SER A 465 14.22 12.62 6.65
C SER A 465 14.39 11.19 6.17
N ILE A 466 13.43 10.34 6.50
CA ILE A 466 13.37 8.97 6.04
C ILE A 466 11.95 8.68 5.60
N ASN A 467 11.82 7.96 4.48
CA ASN A 467 10.56 7.43 4.00
C ASN A 467 10.79 6.02 3.43
N TRP A 468 9.72 5.24 3.34
CA TRP A 468 9.75 3.87 2.85
C TRP A 468 8.61 3.59 1.87
N SER A 469 8.68 2.45 1.20
CA SER A 469 7.71 1.97 0.22
C SER A 469 6.48 1.31 0.86
N LEU A 470 6.29 1.44 2.17
CA LEU A 470 5.12 0.91 2.85
C LEU A 470 3.96 1.89 2.65
N GLU A 471 3.18 1.64 1.60
CA GLU A 471 1.96 2.39 1.31
C GLU A 471 0.75 1.77 2.02
N PRO A 472 -0.24 2.59 2.41
CA PRO A 472 -1.50 2.09 2.93
C PRO A 472 -2.21 1.21 1.90
N GLU A 473 -2.62 0.00 2.30
CA GLU A 473 -3.44 -0.87 1.47
C GLU A 473 -4.91 -0.49 1.60
N TYR A 474 -5.70 -0.70 0.55
CA TYR A 474 -7.14 -0.43 0.60
C TYR A 474 -7.96 -1.66 0.21
N MET A 475 -8.95 -2.02 1.02
CA MET A 475 -9.88 -3.11 0.76
C MET A 475 -11.27 -2.55 0.40
N LEU A 476 -11.95 -3.18 -0.57
CA LEU A 476 -13.32 -2.81 -0.91
C LEU A 476 -14.29 -3.53 0.04
N VAL A 477 -14.92 -2.77 0.93
CA VAL A 477 -15.99 -3.25 1.81
C VAL A 477 -17.26 -2.48 1.46
N ASN A 478 -18.36 -3.20 1.14
CA ASN A 478 -19.67 -2.62 0.76
C ASN A 478 -19.60 -1.38 -0.17
N ASP A 479 -18.85 -1.48 -1.28
CA ASP A 479 -18.67 -0.42 -2.29
C ASP A 479 -17.90 0.84 -1.81
N SER A 480 -17.20 0.78 -0.66
CA SER A 480 -16.29 1.82 -0.17
C SER A 480 -14.87 1.28 0.00
N TYR A 481 -13.87 2.06 -0.39
CA TYR A 481 -12.46 1.71 -0.18
C TYR A 481 -12.07 2.07 1.25
N VAL A 482 -11.55 1.10 1.98
CA VAL A 482 -11.19 1.21 3.39
C VAL A 482 -9.71 0.92 3.54
N GLU A 483 -9.00 1.76 4.29
CA GLU A 483 -7.57 1.57 4.56
C GLU A 483 -7.39 0.34 5.46
N VAL A 484 -6.50 -0.57 5.09
CA VAL A 484 -6.15 -1.77 5.86
C VAL A 484 -4.65 -1.83 6.06
N LYS A 485 -4.22 -2.53 7.11
CA LYS A 485 -2.79 -2.67 7.44
C LYS A 485 -2.01 -3.31 6.27
N PRO A 486 -0.88 -2.71 5.84
CA PRO A 486 -0.06 -3.27 4.77
C PRO A 486 0.45 -4.68 5.13
N ARG A 487 0.40 -5.61 4.17
CA ARG A 487 0.86 -6.99 4.33
C ARG A 487 2.31 -7.10 3.89
N ILE A 488 3.18 -7.50 4.82
CA ILE A 488 4.62 -7.67 4.56
C ILE A 488 4.97 -9.14 4.66
N TYR A 489 5.73 -9.63 3.69
CA TYR A 489 6.08 -11.04 3.61
C TYR A 489 7.49 -11.28 4.12
N ASN A 490 7.69 -12.46 4.68
CA ASN A 490 9.02 -12.89 5.07
C ASN A 490 9.94 -12.91 3.85
N GLU A 491 11.21 -12.56 4.05
CA GLU A 491 12.19 -12.42 2.99
C GLU A 491 11.88 -11.37 1.89
N SER A 492 10.79 -10.62 2.01
CA SER A 492 10.51 -9.50 1.11
C SER A 492 11.45 -8.32 1.37
N TRP A 493 11.62 -7.46 0.37
CA TRP A 493 12.43 -6.26 0.48
C TRP A 493 11.55 -5.07 0.81
N ILE A 494 11.84 -4.41 1.92
CA ILE A 494 11.34 -3.07 2.21
C ILE A 494 12.37 -2.09 1.65
N ARG A 495 11.91 -1.11 0.89
CA ARG A 495 12.77 -0.09 0.29
C ARG A 495 12.38 1.27 0.81
N GLY A 496 13.29 2.22 0.73
CA GLY A 496 12.99 3.58 1.08
C GLY A 496 13.98 4.58 0.52
N VAL A 497 13.62 5.83 0.73
CA VAL A 497 14.45 6.99 0.41
C VAL A 497 14.75 7.73 1.70
N SER A 498 15.92 8.35 1.77
CA SER A 498 16.25 9.23 2.87
C SER A 498 16.92 10.49 2.35
N ASP A 499 16.81 11.59 3.09
CA ASP A 499 17.52 12.82 2.78
C ASP A 499 18.49 13.13 3.91
N SER A 500 19.78 13.08 3.59
CA SER A 500 20.85 13.43 4.51
C SER A 500 21.09 14.94 4.60
N SER A 501 20.39 15.75 3.79
CA SER A 501 20.58 17.21 3.70
C SER A 501 22.03 17.62 3.46
N GLY A 502 22.81 16.77 2.80
CA GLY A 502 24.24 16.97 2.53
C GLY A 502 25.15 16.77 3.76
N GLN A 503 24.63 16.22 4.86
CA GLN A 503 25.43 15.81 6.02
C GLN A 503 26.14 14.47 5.78
N SER A 504 27.25 14.23 6.49
CA SER A 504 27.99 12.97 6.40
C SER A 504 27.32 11.90 7.27
N ILE A 505 26.88 10.80 6.67
CA ILE A 505 26.25 9.68 7.38
C ILE A 505 27.32 8.66 7.79
N SER A 506 27.42 8.37 9.10
CA SER A 506 28.43 7.47 9.66
C SER A 506 27.89 6.09 10.03
N ILE A 507 26.58 5.97 10.29
CA ILE A 507 25.92 4.71 10.68
C ILE A 507 25.03 4.22 9.54
N GLY A 508 24.01 4.98 9.15
CA GLY A 508 23.11 4.62 8.06
C GLY A 508 21.66 4.47 8.48
N VAL A 509 20.87 3.80 7.66
CA VAL A 509 19.46 3.52 7.95
C VAL A 509 19.33 2.25 8.80
N GLU A 510 18.64 2.37 9.92
CA GLU A 510 18.31 1.26 10.80
C GLU A 510 16.79 1.00 10.76
N VAL A 511 16.41 -0.27 10.69
CA VAL A 511 15.01 -0.71 10.72
C VAL A 511 14.82 -1.73 11.84
N ARG A 512 13.75 -1.57 12.60
CA ARG A 512 13.34 -2.46 13.68
C ARG A 512 12.02 -3.13 13.32
N PHE A 513 11.98 -4.45 13.47
CA PHE A 513 10.78 -5.25 13.24
C PHE A 513 10.15 -5.60 14.59
N GLY A 514 9.08 -4.91 14.97
CA GLY A 514 8.45 -5.09 16.28
C GLY A 514 9.39 -4.75 17.44
N VAL A 515 9.51 -5.68 18.39
CA VAL A 515 10.32 -5.52 19.62
C VAL A 515 11.76 -6.01 19.48
N ASP A 516 12.12 -6.60 18.33
CA ASP A 516 13.44 -7.16 18.06
C ASP A 516 14.53 -6.07 17.95
N SER A 517 15.79 -6.47 17.75
CA SER A 517 16.91 -5.53 17.63
C SER A 517 16.89 -4.75 16.31
N TRP A 518 17.43 -3.54 16.33
CA TRP A 518 17.73 -2.76 15.12
C TRP A 518 18.59 -3.55 14.14
N SER A 519 18.16 -3.56 12.88
CA SER A 519 18.87 -4.16 11.76
C SER A 519 19.32 -3.06 10.80
N LEU A 520 20.59 -3.08 10.40
CA LEU A 520 21.13 -2.12 9.44
C LEU A 520 20.63 -2.45 8.04
N ALA A 521 20.11 -1.46 7.33
CA ALA A 521 19.72 -1.57 5.92
C ALA A 521 20.95 -1.53 4.99
N ASP A 522 20.75 -1.95 3.74
CA ASP A 522 21.73 -1.81 2.67
C ASP A 522 21.56 -0.44 1.98
N ASP A 523 22.65 0.32 1.84
CA ASP A 523 22.70 1.55 1.05
C ASP A 523 22.80 1.22 -0.45
N LEU A 524 21.86 1.76 -1.24
CA LEU A 524 21.80 1.60 -2.69
C LEU A 524 22.31 2.83 -3.45
N SER A 525 22.65 3.91 -2.74
CA SER A 525 23.13 5.15 -3.35
C SER A 525 24.53 4.99 -3.96
N ASP A 526 24.76 5.63 -5.12
CA ASP A 526 26.07 5.60 -5.78
C ASP A 526 27.17 6.34 -4.98
N ASN A 527 26.76 7.26 -4.09
CA ASN A 527 27.66 8.15 -3.35
C ASN A 527 27.86 7.76 -1.88
N GLY A 528 27.15 6.74 -1.38
CA GLY A 528 27.19 6.36 0.04
C GLY A 528 26.47 7.37 0.96
N ASP A 529 25.49 8.09 0.43
CA ASP A 529 24.73 9.13 1.14
C ASP A 529 23.39 8.64 1.69
N TRP A 530 23.10 7.35 1.55
CA TRP A 530 21.86 6.68 1.98
C TRP A 530 20.59 7.22 1.34
N SER A 531 20.69 7.96 0.22
CA SER A 531 19.53 8.52 -0.48
C SER A 531 18.52 7.46 -0.93
N GLU A 532 19.00 6.25 -1.23
CA GLU A 532 18.20 5.06 -1.48
C GLU A 532 18.70 3.91 -0.59
N TRP A 533 17.78 3.21 0.06
CA TRP A 533 18.12 2.11 0.96
C TRP A 533 17.12 0.95 0.83
N GLN A 534 17.55 -0.25 1.21
CA GLN A 534 16.67 -1.42 1.27
C GLN A 534 17.03 -2.33 2.44
N ILE A 535 16.05 -3.04 2.98
CA ILE A 535 16.28 -4.09 3.97
C ILE A 535 15.43 -5.31 3.66
N LYS A 536 16.00 -6.49 3.85
CA LYS A 536 15.28 -7.75 3.73
C LYS A 536 14.63 -8.09 5.07
N VAL A 537 13.34 -8.41 5.06
CA VAL A 537 12.61 -8.85 6.26
C VAL A 537 13.24 -10.13 6.82
N PRO A 538 13.69 -10.16 8.09
CA PRO A 538 14.36 -11.33 8.66
C PRO A 538 13.42 -12.53 8.84
N GLU A 539 13.92 -13.74 8.54
CA GLU A 539 13.17 -15.00 8.63
C GLU A 539 12.57 -15.27 10.02
N GLN A 540 13.24 -14.76 11.06
CA GLN A 540 12.93 -15.02 12.47
C GLN A 540 11.95 -14.02 13.09
N THR A 541 11.44 -13.07 12.30
CA THR A 541 10.52 -12.03 12.80
C THR A 541 9.18 -12.64 13.24
N LYS A 542 8.65 -12.18 14.38
CA LYS A 542 7.34 -12.63 14.89
C LYS A 542 6.22 -12.26 13.91
N LYS A 543 5.36 -13.24 13.61
CA LYS A 543 4.27 -13.13 12.62
C LYS A 543 3.04 -12.43 13.18
N GLY A 544 2.18 -11.93 12.29
CA GLY A 544 0.93 -11.26 12.63
C GLY A 544 1.08 -9.75 12.69
N ASN A 545 0.22 -9.08 13.47
CA ASN A 545 0.29 -7.63 13.65
C ASN A 545 1.63 -7.24 14.28
N GLN A 546 2.36 -6.38 13.59
CA GLN A 546 3.65 -5.85 14.02
C GLN A 546 3.69 -4.35 13.76
N THR A 547 4.51 -3.63 14.52
CA THR A 547 4.86 -2.24 14.20
C THR A 547 6.32 -2.21 13.76
N LEU A 548 6.57 -1.64 12.59
CA LEU A 548 7.91 -1.40 12.09
C LEU A 548 8.35 0.01 12.46
N TYR A 549 9.63 0.18 12.71
CA TYR A 549 10.26 1.48 12.93
C TYR A 549 11.48 1.62 12.02
N ALA A 550 11.68 2.79 11.43
CA ALA A 550 12.85 3.10 10.62
C ALA A 550 13.39 4.50 10.94
N ARG A 551 14.71 4.62 11.02
CA ARG A 551 15.41 5.90 11.21
C ARG A 551 16.69 5.98 10.37
N LEU A 552 17.02 7.17 9.91
CA LEU A 552 18.34 7.50 9.37
C LEU A 552 19.22 8.02 10.50
N VAL A 553 20.32 7.34 10.80
CA VAL A 553 21.26 7.72 11.86
C VAL A 553 22.52 8.32 11.24
N ALA A 554 22.69 9.63 11.38
CA ALA A 554 23.88 10.32 10.88
C ALA A 554 25.09 10.04 11.77
N ASN A 555 24.92 10.11 13.10
CA ASN A 555 25.92 9.77 14.11
C ASN A 555 25.23 9.49 15.47
N SER A 556 25.99 9.27 16.55
CA SER A 556 25.43 8.97 17.87
C SER A 556 24.57 10.08 18.49
N GLU A 557 24.60 11.29 17.94
CA GLU A 557 23.91 12.48 18.45
C GLU A 557 22.89 13.07 17.46
N GLN A 558 22.73 12.48 16.27
CA GLN A 558 21.82 13.00 15.24
C GLN A 558 21.16 11.87 14.45
N MET A 559 19.83 11.85 14.46
CA MET A 559 19.03 10.96 13.62
C MET A 559 17.80 11.67 13.06
N SER A 560 17.21 11.12 12.01
CA SER A 560 15.94 11.60 11.46
C SER A 560 14.78 11.37 12.43
N PRO A 561 13.65 12.06 12.23
CA PRO A 561 12.38 11.61 12.79
C PRO A 561 12.13 10.12 12.48
N MET A 562 11.45 9.44 13.42
CA MET A 562 11.14 8.02 13.29
C MET A 562 9.98 7.81 12.31
N ALA A 563 10.18 6.97 11.29
CA ALA A 563 9.09 6.45 10.49
C ALA A 563 8.52 5.19 11.18
N SER A 564 7.20 5.12 11.35
CA SER A 564 6.54 3.97 11.97
C SER A 564 5.34 3.51 11.12
N ALA A 565 5.11 2.20 11.04
CA ALA A 565 3.95 1.64 10.32
C ALA A 565 3.47 0.37 11.01
N SER A 566 2.15 0.26 11.17
CA SER A 566 1.50 -0.97 11.64
C SER A 566 1.21 -1.87 10.43
N VAL A 567 1.72 -3.10 10.47
CA VAL A 567 1.76 -4.02 9.32
C VAL A 567 1.35 -5.42 9.75
N VAL A 568 0.96 -6.26 8.80
CA VAL A 568 0.71 -7.69 9.02
C VAL A 568 1.85 -8.48 8.41
N LEU A 569 2.69 -9.10 9.25
CA LEU A 569 3.83 -9.89 8.80
C LEU A 569 3.44 -11.35 8.56
N LEU A 570 3.62 -11.83 7.33
CA LEU A 570 3.17 -13.14 6.81
C LEU A 570 4.37 -13.94 6.27
N ASP A 571 4.29 -15.27 6.31
CA ASP A 571 5.41 -16.15 5.89
C ASP A 571 5.64 -16.18 4.37
N GLU A 572 4.57 -16.10 3.61
CA GLU A 572 4.54 -16.29 2.16
C GLU A 572 3.47 -15.38 1.58
N TYR A 573 3.65 -15.00 0.31
CA TYR A 573 2.66 -14.28 -0.47
C TYR A 573 1.37 -15.11 -0.51
N ASP A 574 0.42 -14.78 0.37
CA ASP A 574 -0.79 -15.55 0.54
C ASP A 574 -1.68 -15.37 -0.70
N THR A 575 -1.64 -16.37 -1.59
CA THR A 575 -2.44 -16.43 -2.80
C THR A 575 -3.92 -16.69 -2.54
N ASP A 576 -4.34 -16.81 -1.27
CA ASP A 576 -5.69 -17.26 -0.90
C ASP A 576 -6.77 -16.16 -0.91
N ASP A 577 -6.42 -14.87 -1.01
CA ASP A 577 -7.41 -13.77 -0.99
C ASP A 577 -7.83 -13.25 -2.37
N ILE A 578 -7.27 -13.79 -3.46
CA ILE A 578 -7.80 -13.55 -4.81
C ILE A 578 -8.84 -14.63 -5.11
N GLY A 579 -10.11 -14.23 -5.05
CA GLY A 579 -11.27 -15.07 -5.34
C GLY A 579 -11.05 -16.08 -6.49
N SER A 580 -10.92 -17.34 -6.09
CA SER A 580 -11.09 -18.56 -6.87
C SER A 580 -10.16 -18.81 -8.07
N ILE A 581 -9.54 -20.00 -8.03
CA ILE A 581 -8.86 -20.76 -9.10
C ILE A 581 -7.36 -20.46 -9.33
N SER A 582 -6.50 -20.36 -8.31
CA SER A 582 -5.03 -20.24 -8.53
C SER A 582 -4.14 -21.40 -8.01
N SER A 583 -4.66 -22.45 -7.34
CA SER A 583 -3.80 -23.59 -6.96
C SER A 583 -4.42 -24.95 -7.31
N LEU A 584 -4.35 -25.33 -8.58
CA LEU A 584 -4.54 -26.74 -8.94
C LEU A 584 -3.41 -27.53 -8.29
N SER A 585 -3.75 -28.45 -7.39
CA SER A 585 -2.74 -29.33 -6.77
C SER A 585 -1.83 -29.98 -7.83
N ASP A 586 -0.57 -30.27 -7.48
CA ASP A 586 0.39 -30.96 -8.36
C ASP A 586 -0.21 -32.22 -8.99
N SER A 587 -1.06 -32.92 -8.25
CA SER A 587 -1.79 -34.10 -8.72
C SER A 587 -2.76 -33.78 -9.88
N THR A 588 -3.38 -32.60 -9.84
CA THR A 588 -4.29 -32.11 -10.88
C THR A 588 -3.51 -31.64 -12.10
N ILE A 589 -2.39 -30.94 -11.91
CA ILE A 589 -1.49 -30.57 -13.01
C ILE A 589 -0.96 -31.82 -13.72
N LEU A 590 -0.55 -32.85 -12.96
CA LEU A 590 -0.10 -34.12 -13.49
C LEU A 590 -1.21 -34.85 -14.28
N LEU A 591 -2.44 -34.88 -13.76
CA LEU A 591 -3.60 -35.45 -14.44
C LEU A 591 -3.89 -34.72 -15.75
N LEU A 592 -3.92 -33.38 -15.73
CA LEU A 592 -4.17 -32.57 -16.92
C LEU A 592 -3.08 -32.76 -17.97
N THR A 593 -1.83 -32.89 -17.55
CA THR A 593 -0.68 -33.19 -18.42
C THR A 593 -0.81 -34.57 -19.06
N ALA A 594 -1.15 -35.59 -18.29
CA ALA A 594 -1.38 -36.94 -18.79
C ALA A 594 -2.55 -36.98 -19.80
N LEU A 595 -3.64 -36.29 -19.50
CA LEU A 595 -4.82 -36.21 -20.37
C LEU A 595 -4.48 -35.51 -21.70
N LEU A 596 -3.69 -34.45 -21.65
CA LEU A 596 -3.21 -33.75 -22.83
C LEU A 596 -2.29 -34.63 -23.70
N LEU A 597 -1.40 -35.42 -23.10
CA LEU A 597 -0.57 -36.38 -23.84
C LEU A 597 -1.42 -37.44 -24.54
N VAL A 598 -2.47 -37.94 -23.89
CA VAL A 598 -3.42 -38.89 -24.48
C VAL A 598 -4.18 -38.25 -25.65
N LEU A 599 -4.66 -37.01 -25.51
CA LEU A 599 -5.32 -36.27 -26.58
C LEU A 599 -4.38 -36.02 -27.76
N THR A 600 -3.14 -35.63 -27.48
CA THR A 600 -2.09 -35.42 -28.48
C THR A 600 -1.88 -36.70 -29.28
N ALA A 601 -1.72 -37.85 -28.63
CA ALA A 601 -1.58 -39.14 -29.31
C ALA A 601 -2.86 -39.54 -30.08
N GLY A 602 -4.03 -39.37 -29.47
CA GLY A 602 -5.33 -39.73 -30.04
C GLY A 602 -5.70 -38.94 -31.29
N VAL A 603 -5.31 -37.67 -31.36
CA VAL A 603 -5.49 -36.80 -32.53
C VAL A 603 -4.35 -36.99 -33.54
N GLY A 604 -3.12 -37.16 -33.07
CA GLY A 604 -1.95 -37.32 -33.91
C GLY A 604 -2.04 -38.53 -34.83
N ILE A 605 -2.60 -39.66 -34.36
CA ILE A 605 -2.77 -40.88 -35.17
C ILE A 605 -3.67 -40.66 -36.40
N PRO A 606 -4.89 -40.09 -36.29
CA PRO A 606 -5.70 -39.69 -37.44
C PRO A 606 -5.01 -38.72 -38.41
N VAL A 607 -4.34 -37.67 -37.89
CA VAL A 607 -3.63 -36.69 -38.73
C VAL A 607 -2.48 -37.37 -39.49
N TRP A 608 -1.72 -38.24 -38.81
CA TRP A 608 -0.67 -39.05 -39.41
C TRP A 608 -1.21 -40.02 -40.47
N LYS A 609 -2.35 -40.65 -40.23
CA LYS A 609 -3.03 -41.50 -41.22
C LYS A 609 -3.46 -40.69 -42.44
N ARG A 610 -3.98 -39.48 -42.25
CA ARG A 610 -4.39 -38.57 -43.33
C ARG A 610 -3.20 -38.09 -44.14
N TYR A 611 -2.10 -37.73 -43.47
CA TYR A 611 -0.82 -37.45 -44.10
C TYR A 611 -0.32 -38.62 -44.95
N ARG A 612 -0.25 -39.83 -44.38
CA ARG A 612 0.15 -41.02 -45.14
C ARG A 612 -0.74 -41.26 -46.34
N LYS A 613 -2.05 -40.98 -46.26
CA LYS A 613 -2.96 -41.12 -47.40
C LYS A 613 -2.58 -40.16 -48.54
N LEU A 614 -2.36 -38.87 -48.24
CA LEU A 614 -1.96 -37.84 -49.21
C LEU A 614 -0.56 -38.14 -49.82
N VAL A 615 0.36 -38.63 -48.99
CA VAL A 615 1.70 -39.00 -49.44
C VAL A 615 1.67 -40.28 -50.27
N ASN A 616 0.89 -41.28 -49.87
CA ASN A 616 0.79 -42.55 -50.61
C ASN A 616 0.18 -42.41 -52.00
N SER A 617 -0.58 -41.34 -52.26
CA SER A 617 -1.05 -40.98 -53.62
C SER A 617 0.03 -40.35 -54.53
N SER A 618 1.24 -40.10 -54.03
CA SER A 618 2.37 -39.52 -54.79
C SER A 618 3.40 -40.57 -55.25
N THR A 619 4.37 -40.17 -56.08
CA THR A 619 5.45 -41.06 -56.55
C THR A 619 6.44 -41.42 -55.44
N GLU A 620 7.17 -42.55 -55.56
CA GLU A 620 8.03 -43.04 -54.47
C GLU A 620 9.15 -42.06 -54.06
N ASN A 621 9.73 -41.35 -55.04
CA ASN A 621 10.70 -40.27 -54.76
C ASN A 621 10.05 -39.08 -54.04
N GLN A 622 8.80 -38.72 -54.37
CA GLN A 622 8.07 -37.67 -53.66
C GLN A 622 7.76 -38.09 -52.22
N LYS A 623 7.41 -39.36 -51.97
CA LYS A 623 7.13 -39.87 -50.62
C LYS A 623 8.30 -39.74 -49.67
N GLN A 624 9.49 -40.16 -50.11
CA GLN A 624 10.69 -40.11 -49.29
C GLN A 624 11.11 -38.66 -48.99
N ASN A 625 11.04 -37.78 -50.01
CA ASN A 625 11.31 -36.35 -49.86
C ASN A 625 10.41 -35.69 -48.82
N VAL A 626 9.11 -35.93 -48.89
CA VAL A 626 8.12 -35.28 -48.01
C VAL A 626 8.28 -35.72 -46.56
N ASN A 627 8.60 -37.01 -46.32
CA ASN A 627 8.88 -37.52 -44.98
C ASN A 627 10.12 -36.89 -44.33
N HIS A 628 11.23 -36.77 -45.08
CA HIS A 628 12.45 -36.16 -44.54
C HIS A 628 12.30 -34.65 -44.32
N LEU A 629 11.59 -33.95 -45.20
CA LEU A 629 11.33 -32.51 -45.08
C LEU A 629 10.47 -32.18 -43.85
N LEU A 630 9.44 -32.99 -43.61
CA LEU A 630 8.59 -32.86 -42.45
C LEU A 630 9.38 -33.08 -41.16
N LEU A 631 10.14 -34.18 -41.07
CA LEU A 631 10.96 -34.47 -39.90
C LEU A 631 12.00 -33.36 -39.66
N PHE A 632 12.67 -32.89 -40.70
CA PHE A 632 13.61 -31.77 -40.63
C PHE A 632 12.95 -30.50 -40.09
N ARG A 633 11.82 -30.10 -40.69
CA ARG A 633 11.10 -28.88 -40.32
C ARG A 633 10.61 -28.94 -38.88
N SER A 634 10.07 -30.09 -38.47
CA SER A 634 9.57 -30.26 -37.12
C SER A 634 10.67 -30.23 -36.07
N LEU A 635 11.83 -30.86 -36.33
CA LEU A 635 12.95 -30.86 -35.38
C LEU A 635 13.61 -29.48 -35.25
N THR A 636 13.80 -28.78 -36.39
CA THR A 636 14.36 -27.42 -36.38
C THR A 636 13.44 -26.42 -35.70
N ASP A 637 12.14 -26.46 -36.01
CA ASP A 637 11.18 -25.57 -35.37
C ASP A 637 10.98 -25.92 -33.88
N ALA A 638 10.99 -27.21 -33.50
CA ALA A 638 10.90 -27.61 -32.10
C ALA A 638 12.07 -27.09 -31.27
N ALA A 639 13.29 -27.14 -31.80
CA ALA A 639 14.46 -26.57 -31.13
C ALA A 639 14.38 -25.04 -31.02
N GLN A 640 13.97 -24.38 -32.11
CA GLN A 640 13.76 -22.93 -32.13
C GLN A 640 12.71 -22.51 -31.09
N ILE A 641 11.64 -23.28 -30.94
CA ILE A 641 10.52 -22.97 -30.05
C ILE A 641 10.84 -23.27 -28.58
N ALA A 642 11.48 -24.40 -28.32
CA ALA A 642 11.85 -24.83 -26.97
C ALA A 642 12.79 -23.84 -26.28
N LEU A 643 13.72 -23.23 -27.02
CA LEU A 643 14.62 -22.22 -26.47
C LEU A 643 14.00 -20.82 -26.47
N LEU A 644 13.40 -20.37 -27.58
CA LEU A 644 13.15 -18.93 -27.74
C LEU A 644 11.75 -18.46 -27.35
N TYR A 645 10.68 -19.24 -27.49
CA TYR A 645 9.40 -18.58 -27.79
C TYR A 645 8.37 -18.40 -26.69
N TRP A 646 8.49 -19.00 -25.51
CA TRP A 646 7.57 -18.55 -24.45
C TRP A 646 7.97 -18.87 -23.03
N THR A 647 8.26 -20.12 -22.73
CA THR A 647 8.25 -20.58 -21.33
C THR A 647 9.64 -20.57 -20.73
N ALA A 648 10.61 -21.20 -21.38
CA ALA A 648 11.98 -21.31 -20.86
C ALA A 648 12.73 -19.97 -20.81
N MET A 649 12.64 -19.16 -21.86
CA MET A 649 13.33 -17.86 -21.92
C MET A 649 12.68 -16.82 -21.01
N ARG A 650 11.36 -16.91 -20.80
CA ARG A 650 10.63 -16.06 -19.84
C ARG A 650 11.12 -16.29 -18.43
N PHE A 651 11.17 -17.56 -18.00
CA PHE A 651 11.69 -17.91 -16.67
C PHE A 651 13.16 -17.52 -16.55
N PHE A 652 13.97 -17.82 -17.56
CA PHE A 652 15.38 -17.47 -17.54
C PHE A 652 15.64 -15.95 -17.51
N LEU A 653 15.01 -15.15 -18.37
CA LEU A 653 15.20 -13.70 -18.37
C LEU A 653 14.67 -13.05 -17.09
N ARG A 654 13.57 -13.58 -16.51
CA ARG A 654 13.02 -13.09 -15.24
C ARG A 654 13.90 -13.48 -14.05
N ASP A 655 14.37 -14.72 -14.00
CA ASP A 655 15.28 -15.21 -12.96
C ASP A 655 16.64 -14.45 -13.02
N GLU A 656 17.00 -13.91 -14.19
CA GLU A 656 18.15 -13.00 -14.37
C GLU A 656 17.81 -11.51 -14.15
N GLY A 657 16.57 -11.16 -13.78
CA GLY A 657 16.16 -9.80 -13.41
C GLY A 657 15.66 -8.89 -14.54
N ALA A 658 15.24 -9.41 -15.69
CA ALA A 658 14.68 -8.61 -16.78
C ALA A 658 13.30 -8.04 -16.44
N SER A 659 13.09 -6.74 -16.69
CA SER A 659 11.78 -6.09 -16.51
C SER A 659 10.72 -6.57 -17.51
N GLN A 660 9.44 -6.44 -17.16
CA GLN A 660 8.33 -6.89 -18.00
C GLN A 660 8.30 -6.20 -19.38
N SER A 661 8.58 -4.90 -19.41
CA SER A 661 8.70 -4.12 -20.64
C SER A 661 9.86 -4.60 -21.51
N LEU A 662 11.01 -4.91 -20.92
CA LEU A 662 12.18 -5.44 -21.62
C LEU A 662 11.90 -6.79 -22.27
N VAL A 663 11.22 -7.69 -21.55
CA VAL A 663 10.84 -9.03 -22.06
C VAL A 663 9.95 -8.89 -23.29
N SER A 664 8.88 -8.10 -23.22
CA SER A 664 7.96 -7.86 -24.35
C SER A 664 8.66 -7.21 -25.54
N ALA A 665 9.51 -6.20 -25.31
CA ALA A 665 10.27 -5.54 -26.37
C ALA A 665 11.25 -6.50 -27.07
N TYR A 666 11.99 -7.31 -26.29
CA TYR A 666 12.90 -8.32 -26.82
C TYR A 666 12.17 -9.35 -27.69
N TYR A 667 11.02 -9.88 -27.26
CA TYR A 667 10.22 -10.80 -28.06
C TYR A 667 9.78 -10.19 -29.39
N GLY A 668 9.36 -8.93 -29.36
CA GLY A 668 9.04 -8.17 -30.57
C GLY A 668 10.23 -8.06 -31.52
N ILE A 669 11.41 -7.72 -31.01
CA ILE A 669 12.64 -7.60 -31.83
C ILE A 669 13.06 -8.96 -32.39
N ALA A 670 13.05 -10.00 -31.56
CA ALA A 670 13.41 -11.35 -31.91
C ALA A 670 12.52 -11.88 -33.05
N LEU A 671 11.20 -11.69 -32.94
CA LEU A 671 10.25 -11.90 -34.02
C LEU A 671 10.65 -11.13 -35.26
N LEU A 672 10.79 -9.81 -35.18
CA LEU A 672 11.09 -8.97 -36.34
C LEU A 672 12.27 -9.51 -37.13
N VAL A 673 13.35 -9.84 -36.41
CA VAL A 673 14.56 -10.40 -36.99
C VAL A 673 14.28 -11.74 -37.65
N LEU A 674 13.51 -12.64 -37.04
CA LEU A 674 13.08 -13.88 -37.68
C LEU A 674 12.33 -13.61 -39.00
N GLY A 675 11.41 -12.64 -39.01
CA GLY A 675 10.64 -12.25 -40.18
C GLY A 675 11.51 -11.72 -41.33
N VAL A 676 12.43 -10.80 -41.03
CA VAL A 676 13.40 -10.25 -42.00
C VAL A 676 14.30 -11.36 -42.54
N SER A 677 14.77 -12.23 -41.64
CA SER A 677 15.67 -13.32 -41.97
C SER A 677 15.00 -14.34 -42.90
N LEU A 678 13.70 -14.58 -42.74
CA LEU A 678 12.92 -15.42 -43.66
C LEU A 678 12.88 -14.85 -45.08
N ILE A 679 12.90 -13.52 -45.26
CA ILE A 679 13.02 -12.90 -46.59
C ILE A 679 14.44 -13.14 -47.14
N PHE A 680 15.45 -12.83 -46.33
CA PHE A 680 16.85 -12.84 -46.72
C PHE A 680 17.34 -14.26 -47.09
N TRP A 681 17.11 -15.23 -46.21
CA TRP A 681 17.61 -16.60 -46.40
C TRP A 681 17.03 -17.29 -47.60
N GLY A 682 15.75 -17.10 -47.85
CA GLY A 682 15.21 -17.69 -49.05
C GLY A 682 15.58 -16.91 -50.31
N TYR A 683 15.85 -15.60 -50.26
CA TYR A 683 16.42 -14.91 -51.43
C TYR A 683 17.77 -15.53 -51.78
N ILE A 684 18.65 -15.73 -50.79
CA ILE A 684 19.90 -16.47 -50.98
C ILE A 684 19.63 -17.87 -51.52
N ALA A 685 18.62 -18.57 -51.00
CA ALA A 685 18.30 -19.91 -51.44
C ALA A 685 17.76 -19.97 -52.88
N ASP A 686 17.07 -18.92 -53.32
CA ASP A 686 16.51 -18.75 -54.66
C ASP A 686 17.58 -18.28 -55.67
N THR A 687 18.48 -17.39 -55.28
CA THR A 687 19.57 -16.85 -56.12
C THR A 687 20.67 -17.87 -56.38
N TYR A 688 21.05 -18.66 -55.37
CA TYR A 688 22.21 -19.55 -55.45
C TYR A 688 21.84 -21.02 -55.72
N GLY A 689 20.55 -21.36 -55.83
CA GLY A 689 20.04 -22.72 -56.09
C GLY A 689 20.44 -23.78 -55.05
N SER A 690 21.12 -23.39 -53.96
CA SER A 690 21.78 -24.29 -53.01
C SER A 690 20.98 -24.44 -51.71
N ARG A 691 19.65 -24.45 -51.82
CA ARG A 691 18.67 -24.57 -50.72
C ARG A 691 19.08 -25.63 -49.68
N ARG A 692 19.57 -26.78 -50.14
CA ARG A 692 20.11 -27.88 -49.33
C ARG A 692 21.31 -27.49 -48.45
N LYS A 693 22.33 -26.87 -49.03
CA LYS A 693 23.56 -26.50 -48.32
C LYS A 693 23.26 -25.42 -47.27
N ILE A 694 22.37 -24.49 -47.63
CA ILE A 694 21.87 -23.45 -46.72
C ILE A 694 21.18 -24.08 -45.51
N LEU A 695 20.28 -25.05 -45.73
CA LEU A 695 19.60 -25.76 -44.63
C LEU A 695 20.58 -26.50 -43.71
N LEU A 696 21.60 -27.16 -44.27
CA LEU A 696 22.61 -27.88 -43.49
C LEU A 696 23.51 -26.92 -42.67
N TYR A 697 24.00 -25.85 -43.29
CA TYR A 697 24.84 -24.86 -42.60
C TYR A 697 24.07 -24.11 -41.51
N THR A 698 22.80 -23.81 -41.74
CA THR A 698 21.90 -23.28 -40.72
C THR A 698 21.86 -24.18 -39.48
N SER A 699 21.57 -25.47 -39.64
CA SER A 699 21.45 -26.38 -38.48
C SER A 699 22.75 -26.56 -37.71
N ILE A 700 23.90 -26.62 -38.42
CA ILE A 700 25.23 -26.70 -37.78
C ILE A 700 25.54 -25.39 -37.05
N GLY A 701 25.30 -24.24 -37.68
CA GLY A 701 25.50 -22.93 -37.06
C GLY A 701 24.66 -22.74 -35.81
N CYS A 702 23.38 -23.14 -35.86
CA CYS A 702 22.51 -23.13 -34.69
C CYS A 702 23.05 -24.01 -33.57
N ALA A 703 23.43 -25.26 -33.87
CA ALA A 703 23.99 -26.20 -32.90
C ALA A 703 25.22 -25.62 -32.17
N ILE A 704 26.11 -24.91 -32.89
CA ILE A 704 27.28 -24.27 -32.29
C ILE A 704 26.86 -23.14 -31.33
N LEU A 705 25.92 -22.30 -31.73
CA LEU A 705 25.50 -21.14 -30.93
C LEU A 705 24.79 -21.54 -29.64
N TYR A 706 24.00 -22.63 -29.65
CA TYR A 706 23.36 -23.14 -28.43
C TYR A 706 24.39 -23.44 -27.32
N LEU A 707 25.60 -23.90 -27.66
CA LEU A 707 26.65 -24.23 -26.66
C LEU A 707 27.12 -23.03 -25.84
N PHE A 708 26.94 -21.79 -26.34
CA PHE A 708 27.41 -20.59 -25.66
C PHE A 708 26.37 -19.97 -24.72
N ILE A 709 25.08 -20.28 -24.90
CA ILE A 709 23.97 -19.62 -24.19
C ILE A 709 24.04 -19.76 -22.66
N PRO A 710 24.31 -20.95 -22.09
CA PRO A 710 24.34 -21.10 -20.64
C PRO A 710 25.46 -20.30 -19.93
N PHE A 711 26.40 -19.75 -20.69
CA PHE A 711 27.58 -19.06 -20.18
C PHE A 711 27.50 -17.53 -20.37
N LEU A 712 26.34 -17.00 -20.75
CA LEU A 712 26.14 -15.59 -21.07
C LEU A 712 25.04 -14.99 -20.18
N GLY A 713 25.29 -13.79 -19.64
CA GLY A 713 24.25 -13.00 -18.98
C GLY A 713 23.18 -12.49 -19.96
N ILE A 714 22.15 -11.81 -19.44
CA ILE A 714 20.96 -11.32 -20.20
C ILE A 714 21.27 -10.82 -21.60
N TYR A 715 22.18 -9.85 -21.74
CA TYR A 715 22.43 -9.20 -23.03
C TYR A 715 23.10 -10.14 -24.05
N GLY A 716 24.02 -10.99 -23.59
CA GLY A 716 24.67 -11.99 -24.44
C GLY A 716 23.69 -13.06 -24.90
N THR A 717 22.81 -13.49 -23.99
CA THR A 717 21.75 -14.45 -24.29
C THR A 717 20.74 -13.89 -25.28
N VAL A 718 20.27 -12.65 -25.08
CA VAL A 718 19.41 -11.90 -26.03
C VAL A 718 20.06 -11.75 -27.41
N PHE A 719 21.37 -11.51 -27.46
CA PHE A 719 22.06 -11.36 -28.74
C PHE A 719 22.15 -12.69 -29.51
N ILE A 720 22.60 -13.76 -28.85
CA ILE A 720 22.73 -15.08 -29.49
C ILE A 720 21.37 -15.62 -29.93
N SER A 721 20.34 -15.40 -29.13
CA SER A 721 18.99 -15.85 -29.42
C SER A 721 18.41 -15.18 -30.68
N ILE A 722 18.64 -13.88 -30.87
CA ILE A 722 18.29 -13.15 -32.10
C ILE A 722 19.03 -13.75 -33.30
N PHE A 723 20.32 -14.08 -33.14
CA PHE A 723 21.11 -14.67 -34.21
C PHE A 723 20.67 -16.11 -34.56
N LEU A 724 20.30 -16.90 -33.56
CA LEU A 724 19.70 -18.22 -33.75
C LEU A 724 18.40 -18.14 -34.56
N LEU A 725 17.54 -17.18 -34.24
CA LEU A 725 16.31 -16.94 -35.00
C LEU A 725 16.62 -16.55 -36.45
N MET A 726 17.64 -15.74 -36.66
CA MET A 726 18.09 -15.38 -38.01
C MET A 726 18.43 -16.64 -38.79
N LEU A 727 19.28 -17.52 -38.27
CA LEU A 727 19.66 -18.76 -38.94
C LEU A 727 18.46 -19.68 -39.22
N HIS A 728 17.53 -19.83 -38.27
CA HIS A 728 16.33 -20.66 -38.42
C HIS A 728 15.30 -20.12 -39.43
N GLY A 729 15.51 -18.92 -39.99
CA GLY A 729 14.69 -18.30 -41.03
C GLY A 729 14.64 -19.02 -42.39
N SER A 730 15.21 -20.22 -42.56
CA SER A 730 15.12 -21.00 -43.82
C SER A 730 13.77 -21.69 -44.04
N GLY A 731 12.84 -21.54 -43.10
CA GLY A 731 11.57 -22.27 -43.00
C GLY A 731 10.55 -22.16 -44.13
N ARG A 732 10.73 -21.22 -45.07
CA ARG A 732 9.87 -21.09 -46.26
C ARG A 732 10.18 -22.13 -47.33
N ILE A 733 11.40 -22.68 -47.33
CA ILE A 733 11.89 -23.61 -48.34
C ILE A 733 11.07 -24.92 -48.36
N PRO A 734 10.85 -25.63 -47.23
CA PRO A 734 10.04 -26.85 -47.24
C PRO A 734 8.57 -26.63 -47.65
N ARG A 735 8.00 -25.44 -47.40
CA ARG A 735 6.60 -25.09 -47.72
C ARG A 735 6.38 -24.78 -49.20
N ALA A 736 7.33 -24.05 -49.80
CA ALA A 736 7.32 -23.81 -51.24
C ALA A 736 7.38 -25.14 -52.01
N ILE A 737 8.22 -26.06 -51.54
CA ILE A 737 8.37 -27.41 -52.10
C ILE A 737 7.08 -28.23 -51.96
N ALA A 738 6.41 -28.18 -50.81
CA ALA A 738 5.12 -28.83 -50.57
C ALA A 738 4.02 -28.38 -51.55
N SER A 739 3.90 -27.07 -51.77
CA SER A 739 2.93 -26.50 -52.71
C SER A 739 3.21 -26.80 -54.19
N GLU A 740 4.41 -27.29 -54.51
CA GLU A 740 4.81 -27.71 -55.84
C GLU A 740 4.48 -29.19 -56.09
N TYR A 741 4.60 -30.03 -55.06
CA TYR A 741 4.32 -31.47 -55.17
C TYR A 741 2.84 -31.86 -55.04
N TYR A 742 2.01 -31.03 -54.41
CA TYR A 742 0.58 -31.30 -54.19
C TYR A 742 -0.33 -30.16 -54.65
N PRO A 743 -0.42 -29.90 -55.97
CA PRO A 743 -1.11 -28.73 -56.51
C PRO A 743 -2.65 -28.78 -56.38
N ASP A 744 -3.26 -29.97 -56.32
CA ASP A 744 -4.72 -30.13 -56.30
C ASP A 744 -5.32 -30.17 -54.88
N CYS A 745 -4.48 -30.26 -53.85
CA CYS A 745 -4.89 -30.34 -52.44
C CYS A 745 -3.97 -29.46 -51.58
N GLN A 746 -3.64 -28.26 -52.07
CA GLN A 746 -2.66 -27.37 -51.45
C GLN A 746 -3.07 -26.97 -50.03
N GLY A 747 -4.35 -26.64 -49.83
CA GLY A 747 -4.89 -26.29 -48.53
C GLY A 747 -4.84 -27.46 -47.57
N GLU A 748 -5.34 -28.63 -47.96
CA GLU A 748 -5.37 -29.83 -47.13
C GLU A 748 -3.96 -30.32 -46.79
N PHE A 749 -3.04 -30.32 -47.74
CA PHE A 749 -1.65 -30.69 -47.50
C PHE A 749 -0.96 -29.71 -46.52
N ASN A 750 -1.10 -28.40 -46.76
CA ASN A 750 -0.55 -27.37 -45.86
C ASN A 750 -1.16 -27.46 -44.46
N GLY A 751 -2.47 -27.73 -44.36
CA GLY A 751 -3.17 -27.97 -43.11
C GLY A 751 -2.65 -29.20 -42.37
N VAL A 752 -2.48 -30.33 -43.05
CA VAL A 752 -1.90 -31.53 -42.44
C VAL A 752 -0.46 -31.27 -41.96
N PHE A 753 0.34 -30.56 -42.76
CA PHE A 753 1.71 -30.19 -42.43
C PHE A 753 1.78 -29.30 -41.16
N TRP A 754 0.93 -28.28 -41.06
CA TRP A 754 0.81 -27.44 -39.86
C TRP A 754 0.29 -28.21 -38.63
N GLY A 755 -0.63 -29.15 -38.82
CA GLY A 755 -1.14 -30.00 -37.74
C GLY A 755 -0.06 -30.90 -37.15
N MET A 756 0.78 -31.51 -38.00
CA MET A 756 1.90 -32.34 -37.54
C MET A 756 3.00 -31.55 -36.85
N PHE A 757 3.24 -30.32 -37.30
CA PHE A 757 4.13 -29.40 -36.62
C PHE A 757 3.59 -29.03 -35.22
N ALA A 758 2.31 -28.65 -35.12
CA ALA A 758 1.67 -28.33 -33.84
C ALA A 758 1.70 -29.52 -32.85
N LEU A 759 1.65 -30.75 -33.35
CA LEU A 759 1.75 -31.97 -32.54
C LEU A 759 3.13 -32.09 -31.84
N ILE A 760 4.21 -31.82 -32.55
CA ILE A 760 5.57 -31.89 -31.99
C ILE A 760 5.82 -30.70 -31.07
N TYR A 761 5.26 -29.54 -31.43
CA TYR A 761 5.27 -28.34 -30.59
C TYR A 761 4.62 -28.60 -29.23
N SER A 762 3.43 -29.20 -29.18
CA SER A 762 2.71 -29.40 -27.91
C SER A 762 3.50 -30.28 -26.94
N VAL A 763 4.13 -31.35 -27.44
CA VAL A 763 4.97 -32.23 -26.61
C VAL A 763 6.21 -31.50 -26.09
N ALA A 764 6.90 -30.73 -26.93
CA ALA A 764 8.06 -29.94 -26.51
C ALA A 764 7.67 -28.88 -25.46
N TYR A 765 6.51 -28.25 -25.62
CA TYR A 765 6.00 -27.23 -24.71
C TYR A 765 5.66 -27.79 -23.32
N LEU A 766 5.11 -29.00 -23.25
CA LEU A 766 4.81 -29.66 -21.97
C LEU A 766 6.07 -30.11 -21.23
N ALA A 767 7.12 -30.45 -21.96
CA ALA A 767 8.35 -30.94 -21.34
C ALA A 767 9.26 -29.79 -20.86
N ALA A 768 9.24 -28.63 -21.51
CA ALA A 768 10.20 -27.57 -21.27
C ALA A 768 10.17 -26.96 -19.85
N PRO A 769 9.01 -26.62 -19.25
CA PRO A 769 8.95 -26.07 -17.89
C PRO A 769 9.54 -27.04 -16.85
N SER A 770 9.09 -28.30 -16.85
CA SER A 770 9.56 -29.29 -15.88
C SER A 770 11.05 -29.62 -16.04
N ILE A 771 11.57 -29.62 -17.28
CA ILE A 771 13.01 -29.80 -17.53
C ILE A 771 13.80 -28.60 -16.98
N TYR A 772 13.28 -27.38 -17.15
CA TYR A 772 13.91 -26.16 -16.63
C TYR A 772 13.98 -26.18 -15.11
N GLU A 773 12.86 -26.44 -14.44
CA GLU A 773 12.80 -26.48 -12.96
C GLU A 773 13.72 -27.55 -12.38
N SER A 774 13.78 -28.73 -13.01
CA SER A 774 14.56 -29.86 -12.48
C SER A 774 16.07 -29.75 -12.76
N PHE A 775 16.48 -29.12 -13.86
CA PHE A 775 17.86 -29.21 -14.37
C PHE A 775 18.43 -27.89 -14.93
N GLY A 776 17.68 -26.80 -14.87
CA GLY A 776 18.08 -25.46 -15.33
C GLY A 776 18.25 -25.32 -16.85
N MET A 777 18.80 -24.19 -17.28
CA MET A 777 18.98 -23.83 -18.69
C MET A 777 19.87 -24.83 -19.47
N ASN A 778 20.83 -25.48 -18.79
CA ASN A 778 21.75 -26.44 -19.39
C ASN A 778 21.03 -27.64 -20.05
N ALA A 779 19.99 -28.16 -19.40
CA ALA A 779 19.23 -29.29 -19.93
C ALA A 779 18.42 -28.91 -21.18
N ILE A 780 17.86 -27.70 -21.20
CA ILE A 780 17.13 -27.17 -22.37
C ILE A 780 18.07 -26.98 -23.56
N VAL A 781 19.24 -26.39 -23.31
CA VAL A 781 20.27 -26.21 -24.35
C VAL A 781 20.72 -27.55 -24.91
N PHE A 782 20.95 -28.55 -24.04
CA PHE A 782 21.31 -29.89 -24.47
C PHE A 782 20.22 -30.55 -25.35
N PHE A 783 18.95 -30.42 -24.96
CA PHE A 783 17.82 -30.92 -25.75
C PHE A 783 17.72 -30.23 -27.12
N CYS A 784 17.88 -28.91 -27.17
CA CYS A 784 17.86 -28.13 -28.42
C CYS A 784 19.03 -28.50 -29.35
N LEU A 785 20.19 -28.81 -28.78
CA LEU A 785 21.36 -29.29 -29.52
C LEU A 785 21.06 -30.63 -30.20
N LEU A 786 20.49 -31.60 -29.48
CA LEU A 786 20.13 -32.90 -30.02
C LEU A 786 19.13 -32.80 -31.19
N LEU A 787 18.11 -31.96 -31.05
CA LEU A 787 17.12 -31.72 -32.10
C LEU A 787 17.75 -31.12 -33.37
N ASN A 788 18.68 -30.16 -33.22
CA ASN A 788 19.37 -29.55 -34.36
C ASN A 788 20.34 -30.52 -35.04
N ILE A 789 21.03 -31.39 -34.29
CA ILE A 789 21.88 -32.44 -34.85
C ILE A 789 21.02 -33.45 -35.63
N ALA A 790 19.89 -33.87 -35.07
CA ALA A 790 18.96 -34.77 -35.75
C ALA A 790 18.38 -34.14 -37.03
N ALA A 791 18.05 -32.84 -37.00
CA ALA A 791 17.66 -32.11 -38.19
C ALA A 791 18.79 -32.04 -39.22
N ALA A 792 20.02 -31.70 -38.83
CA ALA A 792 21.17 -31.69 -39.72
C ALA A 792 21.37 -33.06 -40.40
N PHE A 793 21.18 -34.15 -39.67
CA PHE A 793 21.23 -35.51 -40.23
C PHE A 793 20.09 -35.78 -41.22
N CYS A 794 18.87 -35.32 -40.95
CA CYS A 794 17.75 -35.41 -41.90
C CYS A 794 18.05 -34.61 -43.18
N ALA A 795 18.60 -33.40 -43.05
CA ALA A 795 19.02 -32.59 -44.20
C ALA A 795 20.16 -33.22 -44.98
N PHE A 796 21.10 -33.89 -44.30
CA PHE A 796 22.16 -34.65 -44.94
C PHE A 796 21.60 -35.88 -45.68
N ARG A 797 20.60 -36.57 -45.13
CA ARG A 797 19.93 -37.71 -45.81
C ARG A 797 19.08 -37.30 -47.02
N LEU A 798 18.75 -36.02 -47.17
CA LEU A 798 18.29 -35.50 -48.46
C LEU A 798 19.39 -35.60 -49.56
N ASN A 799 20.64 -36.01 -49.24
CA ASN A 799 21.76 -36.21 -50.19
C ASN A 799 21.56 -37.30 -51.24
N GLU A 800 20.61 -38.20 -51.04
CA GLU A 800 20.36 -39.28 -52.00
C GLU A 800 19.34 -38.91 -53.09
N ILE A 801 18.88 -37.66 -53.16
CA ILE A 801 17.74 -37.26 -53.99
C ILE A 801 18.08 -36.03 -54.86
N ASP A 802 18.07 -36.22 -56.19
CA ASP A 802 18.16 -35.15 -57.19
C ASP A 802 16.91 -34.26 -57.11
N VAL A 803 17.01 -33.11 -56.46
CA VAL A 803 16.04 -32.03 -56.63
C VAL A 803 16.29 -31.47 -58.04
N MET A 804 15.41 -31.81 -58.99
CA MET A 804 15.69 -31.57 -60.40
C MET A 804 15.87 -30.08 -60.76
N PRO A 805 16.73 -29.82 -61.76
CA PRO A 805 16.88 -28.55 -62.44
C PRO A 805 15.69 -28.33 -63.38
N GLY A 806 14.99 -27.20 -63.19
CA GLY A 806 13.89 -26.78 -64.05
C GLY A 806 13.80 -25.26 -64.06
N THR A 807 14.62 -24.63 -64.90
CA THR A 807 14.63 -23.19 -65.25
C THR A 807 14.88 -22.19 -64.11
N LEU A 808 16.14 -22.09 -63.70
CA LEU A 808 16.77 -20.79 -63.45
C LEU A 808 18.01 -20.70 -64.35
N VAL A 809 17.82 -20.13 -65.53
CA VAL A 809 18.88 -19.66 -66.45
C VAL A 809 19.41 -18.36 -65.81
N THR A 810 20.68 -18.21 -65.44
CA THR A 810 21.88 -18.22 -66.28
C THR A 810 23.14 -18.44 -65.44
N ASP A 811 24.05 -19.24 -66.00
CA ASP A 811 25.50 -19.05 -66.05
C ASP A 811 26.09 -17.85 -65.27
N SER A 812 26.86 -18.12 -64.21
CA SER A 812 28.15 -17.45 -63.99
C SER A 812 28.95 -18.17 -62.89
N SER A 813 30.08 -18.72 -63.32
CA SER A 813 31.13 -19.36 -62.53
C SER A 813 32.02 -18.34 -61.80
N THR A 814 31.43 -17.37 -61.11
CA THR A 814 32.18 -16.45 -60.23
C THR A 814 31.78 -16.65 -58.78
N PRO A 815 32.75 -16.86 -57.86
CA PRO A 815 32.44 -16.87 -56.42
C PRO A 815 31.95 -15.48 -56.03
N LEU A 816 30.81 -15.42 -55.33
CA LEU A 816 30.20 -14.15 -54.97
C LEU A 816 30.95 -13.48 -53.82
N ASP A 817 31.44 -12.29 -54.14
CA ASP A 817 31.93 -11.25 -53.25
C ASP A 817 30.73 -10.69 -52.44
N PHE A 818 30.88 -10.62 -51.11
CA PHE A 818 29.83 -10.23 -50.16
C PHE A 818 29.48 -8.72 -50.18
N ASN A 819 29.95 -7.97 -51.19
CA ASN A 819 29.89 -6.51 -51.22
C ASN A 819 28.74 -5.89 -52.05
N SER A 820 27.76 -6.65 -52.53
CA SER A 820 26.60 -6.03 -53.19
C SER A 820 25.58 -5.50 -52.17
N ASN A 821 25.83 -4.28 -51.69
CA ASN A 821 24.79 -3.42 -51.13
C ASN A 821 23.72 -3.15 -52.20
N SER A 822 22.64 -3.92 -52.22
CA SER A 822 21.28 -3.36 -52.35
C SER A 822 20.24 -4.48 -52.41
N PHE A 823 19.57 -4.69 -51.28
CA PHE A 823 18.17 -5.05 -51.33
C PHE A 823 17.42 -3.88 -52.04
N SER A 824 17.29 -3.96 -53.37
CA SER A 824 16.58 -2.94 -54.15
C SER A 824 15.08 -3.04 -53.91
N LEU A 825 14.40 -1.89 -53.75
CA LEU A 825 12.94 -1.78 -53.69
C LEU A 825 12.25 -2.40 -54.93
N ASP A 826 12.94 -2.63 -56.05
CA ASP A 826 12.37 -3.31 -57.21
C ASP A 826 12.07 -4.80 -56.95
N SER A 827 12.66 -5.40 -55.91
CA SER A 827 12.29 -6.73 -55.40
C SER A 827 10.88 -6.80 -54.78
N LEU A 828 10.22 -5.64 -54.56
CA LEU A 828 8.87 -5.49 -53.99
C LEU A 828 7.75 -5.45 -55.03
N ARG A 829 8.09 -5.48 -56.32
CA ARG A 829 7.09 -5.40 -57.39
C ARG A 829 6.49 -6.78 -57.64
N PHE A 830 5.40 -7.06 -56.93
CA PHE A 830 4.43 -8.05 -57.38
C PHE A 830 3.82 -7.57 -58.70
N LYS A 831 3.78 -8.43 -59.72
CA LYS A 831 3.01 -8.23 -60.96
C LYS A 831 1.54 -8.08 -60.60
N ASN A 832 1.08 -8.84 -59.60
CA ASN A 832 -0.26 -8.72 -59.07
C ASN A 832 -0.36 -7.74 -57.88
N SER A 833 -1.01 -6.59 -58.08
CA SER A 833 -1.25 -5.59 -57.04
C SER A 833 -2.12 -6.08 -55.88
N TRP A 834 -2.97 -7.11 -56.09
CA TRP A 834 -3.85 -7.71 -55.07
C TRP A 834 -3.07 -8.34 -53.92
N VAL A 835 -1.90 -8.90 -54.21
CA VAL A 835 -1.02 -9.55 -53.23
C VAL A 835 -0.59 -8.55 -52.15
N LYS A 836 -0.31 -7.30 -52.53
CA LYS A 836 0.10 -6.25 -51.58
C LYS A 836 -1.01 -5.94 -50.56
N TRP A 837 -2.27 -5.96 -50.99
CA TRP A 837 -3.42 -5.66 -50.13
C TRP A 837 -3.78 -6.81 -49.18
N ILE A 838 -3.64 -8.06 -49.63
CA ILE A 838 -3.74 -9.25 -48.76
C ILE A 838 -2.68 -9.17 -47.66
N LEU A 839 -1.45 -8.90 -48.06
CA LEU A 839 -0.31 -8.83 -47.14
C LEU A 839 -0.50 -7.71 -46.11
N LEU A 840 -0.95 -6.52 -46.54
CA LEU A 840 -1.31 -5.42 -45.65
C LEU A 840 -2.46 -5.78 -44.70
N THR A 841 -3.47 -6.50 -45.18
CA THR A 841 -4.57 -6.99 -44.32
C THR A 841 -4.05 -7.91 -43.23
N VAL A 842 -3.16 -8.85 -43.58
CA VAL A 842 -2.50 -9.74 -42.62
C VAL A 842 -1.67 -8.94 -41.63
N PHE A 843 -0.94 -7.91 -42.07
CA PHE A 843 -0.19 -7.00 -41.17
C PHE A 843 -1.06 -6.45 -40.05
N LEU A 844 -2.18 -5.82 -40.45
CA LEU A 844 -3.01 -5.02 -39.59
C LEU A 844 -3.78 -5.89 -38.59
N ILE A 845 -4.10 -7.14 -38.95
CA ILE A 845 -4.67 -8.14 -38.02
C ILE A 845 -3.62 -8.64 -37.01
N TYR A 846 -2.35 -8.70 -37.40
CA TYR A 846 -1.28 -9.23 -36.57
C TYR A 846 -0.72 -8.22 -35.55
N ILE A 847 -0.92 -6.90 -35.76
CA ILE A 847 -0.53 -5.87 -34.78
C ILE A 847 -1.29 -6.03 -33.45
N PRO A 848 -2.65 -5.97 -33.42
CA PRO A 848 -3.38 -6.20 -32.18
C PRO A 848 -3.01 -7.55 -31.56
N ARG A 849 -2.93 -8.59 -32.38
CA ARG A 849 -2.54 -9.93 -31.94
C ARG A 849 -1.20 -9.95 -31.20
N GLY A 850 -0.19 -9.19 -31.64
CA GLY A 850 1.09 -9.09 -30.96
C GLY A 850 0.99 -8.47 -29.59
N VAL A 851 0.28 -7.35 -29.47
CA VAL A 851 0.03 -6.70 -28.17
C VAL A 851 -0.57 -7.70 -27.17
N ILE A 852 -1.53 -8.49 -27.63
CA ILE A 852 -2.38 -9.31 -26.75
C ILE A 852 -1.74 -10.66 -26.42
N VAL A 853 -1.32 -11.39 -27.45
CA VAL A 853 -0.87 -12.78 -27.30
C VAL A 853 0.37 -12.83 -26.44
N TYR A 854 1.35 -11.93 -26.64
CA TYR A 854 2.58 -11.91 -25.84
C TYR A 854 2.35 -11.55 -24.36
N ASN A 855 1.32 -10.76 -24.06
CA ASN A 855 1.01 -10.35 -22.70
C ASN A 855 0.12 -11.33 -21.93
N ALA A 856 -0.71 -12.14 -22.60
CA ALA A 856 -1.71 -12.97 -21.93
C ALA A 856 -1.13 -13.99 -20.90
N PRO A 857 0.00 -14.66 -21.15
CA PRO A 857 0.60 -15.57 -20.16
C PRO A 857 1.37 -14.86 -19.07
N ASN A 858 1.87 -13.65 -19.32
CA ASN A 858 2.42 -12.81 -18.25
C ASN A 858 1.29 -12.39 -17.31
N TYR A 859 0.14 -12.02 -17.87
CA TYR A 859 -1.08 -11.81 -17.09
C TYR A 859 -1.45 -13.06 -16.27
N PHE A 860 -1.46 -14.27 -16.83
CA PHE A 860 -1.77 -15.49 -16.04
C PHE A 860 -0.79 -15.76 -14.90
N ASP A 861 0.50 -15.52 -15.11
CA ASP A 861 1.51 -15.68 -14.06
C ASP A 861 1.43 -14.59 -13.00
N ASP A 862 1.15 -13.35 -13.40
CA ASP A 862 1.02 -12.19 -12.50
C ASP A 862 -0.28 -12.26 -11.68
N ILE A 863 -1.32 -12.96 -12.15
CA ILE A 863 -2.51 -13.30 -11.35
C ILE A 863 -2.35 -14.60 -10.52
N GLY A 864 -1.13 -15.14 -10.43
CA GLY A 864 -0.79 -16.22 -9.50
C GLY A 864 -0.95 -17.65 -10.03
N TYR A 865 -1.07 -17.87 -11.35
CA TYR A 865 -1.04 -19.24 -11.89
C TYR A 865 0.39 -19.78 -12.00
N ASP A 866 0.60 -21.01 -11.51
CA ASP A 866 1.88 -21.69 -11.61
C ASP A 866 2.37 -21.89 -13.06
N ARG A 867 3.70 -21.87 -13.21
CA ARG A 867 4.48 -22.11 -14.43
C ARG A 867 4.03 -23.38 -15.16
N SER A 868 3.75 -24.46 -14.42
CA SER A 868 3.30 -25.73 -15.01
C SER A 868 1.86 -25.66 -15.51
N PHE A 869 0.98 -24.92 -14.82
CA PHE A 869 -0.40 -24.74 -15.27
C PHE A 869 -0.50 -23.90 -16.54
N VAL A 870 0.22 -22.77 -16.60
CA VAL A 870 0.35 -21.97 -17.83
C VAL A 870 0.91 -22.82 -18.96
N GLY A 871 1.89 -23.69 -18.63
CA GLY A 871 2.40 -24.77 -19.45
C GLY A 871 1.32 -25.64 -20.11
N VAL A 872 0.42 -26.17 -19.28
CA VAL A 872 -0.66 -27.07 -19.68
C VAL A 872 -1.70 -26.38 -20.56
N ILE A 873 -2.18 -25.18 -20.19
CA ILE A 873 -3.20 -24.43 -20.95
C ILE A 873 -2.73 -24.13 -22.37
N MET A 874 -1.47 -23.73 -22.50
CA MET A 874 -0.83 -23.52 -23.79
C MET A 874 -0.65 -24.82 -24.58
N GLY A 875 -0.36 -25.92 -23.91
CA GLY A 875 -0.36 -27.24 -24.52
C GLY A 875 -1.74 -27.59 -25.13
N TYR A 876 -2.84 -27.34 -24.42
CA TYR A 876 -4.20 -27.55 -24.92
C TYR A 876 -4.53 -26.67 -26.14
N SER A 877 -4.16 -25.38 -26.11
CA SER A 877 -4.41 -24.46 -27.24
C SER A 877 -3.66 -24.90 -28.52
N VAL A 878 -2.45 -25.44 -28.37
CA VAL A 878 -1.69 -25.99 -29.50
C VAL A 878 -2.30 -27.30 -29.99
N VAL A 879 -2.74 -28.19 -29.10
CA VAL A 879 -3.38 -29.45 -29.49
C VAL A 879 -4.70 -29.23 -30.23
N ALA A 880 -5.49 -28.23 -29.83
CA ALA A 880 -6.68 -27.82 -30.59
C ALA A 880 -6.32 -27.46 -32.05
N SER A 881 -5.16 -26.83 -32.26
CA SER A 881 -4.65 -26.51 -33.59
C SER A 881 -4.31 -27.74 -34.43
N VAL A 882 -3.88 -28.86 -33.82
CA VAL A 882 -3.55 -30.12 -34.53
C VAL A 882 -4.75 -30.67 -35.30
N ILE A 883 -5.97 -30.50 -34.78
CA ILE A 883 -7.22 -30.89 -35.45
C ILE A 883 -7.62 -29.85 -36.50
N LEU A 884 -7.57 -28.58 -36.10
CA LEU A 884 -8.09 -27.47 -36.89
C LEU A 884 -7.29 -27.30 -38.18
N TYR A 885 -5.95 -27.35 -38.14
CA TYR A 885 -5.11 -27.15 -39.31
C TYR A 885 -5.46 -28.09 -40.49
N PRO A 886 -5.47 -29.43 -40.35
CA PRO A 886 -5.87 -30.36 -41.41
C PRO A 886 -7.31 -30.18 -41.88
N TRP A 887 -8.24 -29.99 -40.94
CA TRP A 887 -9.66 -29.82 -41.28
C TRP A 887 -9.87 -28.56 -42.11
N LEU A 888 -9.26 -27.45 -41.70
CA LEU A 888 -9.35 -26.16 -42.36
C LEU A 888 -8.66 -26.12 -43.70
N GLY A 889 -7.56 -26.84 -43.86
CA GLY A 889 -6.95 -27.03 -45.17
C GLY A 889 -7.94 -27.61 -46.18
N SER A 890 -8.63 -28.68 -45.76
CA SER A 890 -9.67 -29.32 -46.56
C SER A 890 -10.91 -28.43 -46.78
N VAL A 891 -11.17 -27.47 -45.90
CA VAL A 891 -12.21 -26.44 -46.09
C VAL A 891 -11.75 -25.35 -47.04
N CYS A 892 -10.49 -24.91 -46.97
CA CYS A 892 -9.90 -23.93 -47.89
C CYS A 892 -9.94 -24.43 -49.33
N ASP A 893 -9.65 -25.71 -49.55
CA ASP A 893 -9.73 -26.33 -50.88
C ASP A 893 -11.18 -26.41 -51.40
N ARG A 894 -12.19 -26.48 -50.51
CA ARG A 894 -13.61 -26.59 -50.88
C ARG A 894 -14.33 -25.25 -51.05
N LEU A 895 -14.13 -24.31 -50.13
CA LEU A 895 -14.84 -23.02 -50.08
C LEU A 895 -14.03 -21.86 -50.68
N GLY A 896 -12.75 -22.10 -50.98
CA GLY A 896 -11.81 -21.08 -51.44
C GLY A 896 -11.12 -20.36 -50.29
N ALA A 897 -9.80 -20.18 -50.41
CA ALA A 897 -8.96 -19.62 -49.36
C ALA A 897 -9.36 -18.19 -48.95
N TRP A 898 -9.93 -17.39 -49.87
CA TRP A 898 -10.43 -16.03 -49.61
C TRP A 898 -11.57 -15.99 -48.60
N GLN A 899 -12.58 -16.85 -48.79
CA GLN A 899 -13.75 -16.87 -47.91
C GLN A 899 -13.35 -17.35 -46.53
N VAL A 900 -12.48 -18.35 -46.46
CA VAL A 900 -11.95 -18.84 -45.19
C VAL A 900 -11.16 -17.74 -44.48
N LEU A 901 -10.27 -17.01 -45.16
CA LEU A 901 -9.51 -15.91 -44.56
C LEU A 901 -10.42 -14.83 -43.95
N LEU A 902 -11.44 -14.39 -44.69
CA LEU A 902 -12.39 -13.36 -44.24
C LEU A 902 -13.19 -13.81 -43.01
N TRP A 903 -13.83 -14.97 -43.07
CA TRP A 903 -14.67 -15.46 -41.97
C TRP A 903 -13.84 -15.73 -40.71
N SER A 904 -12.58 -16.09 -40.89
CA SER A 904 -11.66 -16.32 -39.78
C SER A 904 -11.21 -15.03 -39.13
N ALA A 905 -10.97 -13.98 -39.91
CA ALA A 905 -10.74 -12.65 -39.36
C ALA A 905 -11.97 -12.16 -38.57
N LEU A 906 -13.18 -12.35 -39.10
CA LEU A 906 -14.42 -11.98 -38.40
C LEU A 906 -14.63 -12.78 -37.10
N LEU A 907 -14.40 -14.09 -37.14
CA LEU A 907 -14.49 -14.94 -35.95
C LEU A 907 -13.44 -14.56 -34.89
N TYR A 908 -12.23 -14.19 -35.32
CA TYR A 908 -11.17 -13.70 -34.43
C TYR A 908 -11.59 -12.42 -33.72
N ILE A 909 -12.17 -11.45 -34.45
CA ILE A 909 -12.70 -10.21 -33.87
C ILE A 909 -13.83 -10.50 -32.89
N LEU A 910 -14.74 -11.42 -33.22
CA LEU A 910 -15.89 -11.71 -32.36
C LEU A 910 -15.45 -12.34 -31.04
N LEU A 911 -14.69 -13.45 -31.10
CA LEU A 911 -14.22 -14.17 -29.92
C LEU A 911 -13.30 -13.30 -29.06
N TRP A 912 -12.49 -12.45 -29.69
CA TRP A 912 -11.58 -11.60 -28.96
C TRP A 912 -12.23 -10.30 -28.46
N GLY A 913 -13.18 -9.75 -29.20
CA GLY A 913 -14.06 -8.68 -28.74
C GLY A 913 -14.74 -9.09 -27.44
N THR A 914 -15.28 -10.31 -27.38
CA THR A 914 -15.86 -10.87 -26.15
C THR A 914 -14.84 -11.05 -25.03
N PHE A 915 -13.59 -11.43 -25.32
CA PHE A 915 -12.51 -11.50 -24.32
C PHE A 915 -12.20 -10.11 -23.73
N SER A 916 -12.11 -9.08 -24.57
CA SER A 916 -11.74 -7.72 -24.15
C SER A 916 -12.85 -6.92 -23.46
N SER A 917 -14.12 -7.32 -23.62
CA SER A 917 -15.30 -6.55 -23.20
C SER A 917 -15.81 -6.88 -21.79
N ALA A 918 -14.91 -7.10 -20.82
CA ALA A 918 -15.21 -7.35 -19.40
C ALA A 918 -15.88 -8.71 -19.08
N VAL A 919 -15.47 -9.76 -19.77
CA VAL A 919 -15.81 -11.14 -19.40
C VAL A 919 -14.90 -11.61 -18.25
N SER A 920 -15.40 -12.48 -17.36
CA SER A 920 -14.64 -12.99 -16.21
C SER A 920 -13.32 -13.64 -16.61
N THR A 921 -12.30 -13.52 -15.76
CA THR A 921 -10.93 -14.00 -15.97
C THR A 921 -10.86 -15.48 -16.36
N HIS A 922 -11.77 -16.30 -15.83
CA HIS A 922 -11.85 -17.73 -16.16
C HIS A 922 -12.46 -18.01 -17.54
N LEU A 923 -13.48 -17.26 -17.96
CA LEU A 923 -14.06 -17.41 -19.30
C LEU A 923 -13.09 -16.86 -20.37
N SER A 924 -12.27 -15.89 -20.00
CA SER A 924 -11.13 -15.40 -20.77
C SER A 924 -10.08 -16.50 -21.04
N ALA A 925 -9.79 -17.36 -20.06
CA ALA A 925 -8.94 -18.55 -20.24
C ALA A 925 -9.55 -19.57 -21.21
N PHE A 926 -10.86 -19.77 -21.20
CA PHE A 926 -11.55 -20.65 -22.17
C PHE A 926 -11.51 -20.12 -23.61
N ILE A 927 -11.64 -18.80 -23.79
CA ILE A 927 -11.54 -18.16 -25.11
C ILE A 927 -10.10 -18.31 -25.68
N PHE A 928 -9.09 -18.27 -24.80
CA PHE A 928 -7.68 -18.48 -25.18
C PHE A 928 -7.41 -19.88 -25.78
N ILE A 929 -8.21 -20.89 -25.42
CA ILE A 929 -8.06 -22.26 -25.91
C ILE A 929 -8.49 -22.39 -27.38
N ILE A 930 -9.29 -21.46 -27.93
CA ILE A 930 -9.76 -21.52 -29.33
C ILE A 930 -8.75 -20.80 -30.23
N PRO A 931 -7.86 -21.52 -30.93
CA PRO A 931 -6.92 -20.85 -31.80
C PRO A 931 -7.66 -20.59 -33.12
N VAL A 932 -8.04 -19.34 -33.38
CA VAL A 932 -8.45 -18.90 -34.74
C VAL A 932 -7.23 -18.77 -35.68
N ILE A 933 -6.03 -18.89 -35.10
CA ILE A 933 -4.71 -18.86 -35.73
C ILE A 933 -4.55 -19.87 -36.88
N PRO A 934 -5.02 -21.13 -36.78
CA PRO A 934 -4.90 -22.12 -37.83
C PRO A 934 -5.62 -21.71 -39.09
N PHE A 935 -6.77 -21.04 -38.92
CA PHE A 935 -7.53 -20.54 -40.04
C PHE A 935 -6.77 -19.45 -40.80
N LEU A 936 -6.24 -18.45 -40.09
CA LEU A 936 -5.52 -17.33 -40.71
C LEU A 936 -4.21 -17.79 -41.39
N ARG A 937 -3.48 -18.75 -40.81
CA ARG A 937 -2.24 -19.27 -41.40
C ARG A 937 -2.49 -20.15 -42.61
N THR A 938 -3.38 -21.15 -42.51
CA THR A 938 -3.66 -22.06 -43.62
C THR A 938 -4.31 -21.35 -44.79
N SER A 939 -5.28 -20.46 -44.53
CA SER A 939 -5.93 -19.70 -45.60
C SER A 939 -4.97 -18.76 -46.30
N ARG A 940 -4.14 -17.99 -45.58
CA ARG A 940 -3.11 -17.11 -46.18
C ARG A 940 -2.15 -17.87 -47.08
N ASP A 941 -1.58 -18.98 -46.60
CA ASP A 941 -0.57 -19.73 -47.34
C ASP A 941 -1.19 -20.38 -48.61
N THR A 942 -2.42 -20.88 -48.50
CA THR A 942 -3.19 -21.43 -49.64
C THR A 942 -3.62 -20.34 -50.63
N LEU A 943 -3.93 -19.15 -50.15
CA LEU A 943 -4.29 -18.01 -50.98
C LEU A 943 -3.12 -17.53 -51.83
N LEU A 944 -1.95 -17.38 -51.19
CA LEU A 944 -0.73 -16.98 -51.86
C LEU A 944 -0.32 -18.02 -52.90
N SER A 945 -0.47 -19.32 -52.62
CA SER A 945 -0.17 -20.36 -53.59
C SER A 945 -1.11 -20.38 -54.81
N GLN A 946 -2.34 -19.88 -54.68
CA GLN A 946 -3.32 -19.81 -55.78
C GLN A 946 -3.16 -18.56 -56.68
N LEU A 947 -2.75 -17.42 -56.13
CA LEU A 947 -2.83 -16.12 -56.81
C LEU A 947 -1.52 -15.61 -57.41
N THR A 948 -0.42 -16.35 -57.23
CA THR A 948 0.92 -15.89 -57.61
C THR A 948 1.65 -16.95 -58.42
N ASP A 949 2.44 -16.51 -59.41
CA ASP A 949 3.35 -17.40 -60.13
C ASP A 949 4.50 -17.89 -59.20
N LEU A 950 5.31 -18.86 -59.63
CA LEU A 950 6.33 -19.48 -58.77
C LEU A 950 7.33 -18.49 -58.15
N ASP A 951 7.70 -17.43 -58.89
CA ASP A 951 8.63 -16.40 -58.43
C ASP A 951 7.94 -15.42 -57.48
N GLU A 952 6.72 -14.98 -57.84
CA GLU A 952 5.86 -14.17 -56.98
C GLU A 952 5.42 -14.89 -55.71
N ARG A 953 5.27 -16.21 -55.74
CA ARG A 953 4.86 -17.06 -54.62
C ARG A 953 5.95 -17.15 -53.57
N SER A 954 7.19 -17.35 -54.02
CA SER A 954 8.36 -17.38 -53.14
C SER A 954 8.58 -16.03 -52.45
N LYS A 955 8.38 -14.94 -53.20
CA LYS A 955 8.37 -13.57 -52.67
C LYS A 955 7.17 -13.32 -51.73
N GLY A 956 5.97 -13.71 -52.15
CA GLY A 956 4.71 -13.48 -51.45
C GLY A 956 4.62 -14.19 -50.10
N MET A 957 5.08 -15.44 -50.02
CA MET A 957 5.19 -16.16 -48.75
C MET A 957 6.23 -15.52 -47.82
N GLY A 958 7.39 -15.11 -48.34
CA GLY A 958 8.40 -14.38 -47.57
C GLY A 958 7.85 -13.08 -47.00
N TRP A 959 7.20 -12.28 -47.83
CA TRP A 959 6.54 -11.03 -47.43
C TRP A 959 5.37 -11.24 -46.49
N GLY A 960 4.54 -12.27 -46.69
CA GLY A 960 3.40 -12.56 -45.81
C GLY A 960 3.80 -13.00 -44.42
N VAL A 961 4.95 -13.66 -44.31
CA VAL A 961 5.53 -13.95 -43.00
C VAL A 961 6.17 -12.70 -42.43
N PHE A 962 7.05 -11.99 -43.15
CA PHE A 962 7.67 -10.76 -42.65
C PHE A 962 6.65 -9.73 -42.19
N ILE A 963 5.61 -9.49 -42.98
CA ILE A 963 4.59 -8.52 -42.65
C ILE A 963 3.81 -8.97 -41.40
N GLY A 964 3.37 -10.24 -41.33
CA GLY A 964 2.77 -10.76 -40.10
C GLY A 964 3.69 -10.61 -38.88
N THR A 965 4.99 -10.85 -39.06
CA THR A 965 6.02 -10.74 -38.03
C THR A 965 6.30 -9.31 -37.60
N LEU A 966 6.39 -8.38 -38.55
CA LEU A 966 6.46 -6.95 -38.30
C LEU A 966 5.23 -6.49 -37.50
N GLY A 967 4.05 -7.01 -37.85
CA GLY A 967 2.82 -6.71 -37.11
C GLY A 967 2.94 -7.09 -35.64
N TYR A 968 3.36 -8.32 -35.36
CA TYR A 968 3.60 -8.74 -33.97
C TYR A 968 4.63 -7.87 -33.24
N SER A 969 5.71 -7.51 -33.94
CA SER A 969 6.82 -6.76 -33.37
C SER A 969 6.38 -5.35 -32.99
N VAL A 970 5.62 -4.71 -33.88
CA VAL A 970 4.98 -3.42 -33.64
C VAL A 970 3.99 -3.53 -32.48
N GLY A 971 3.19 -4.60 -32.43
CA GLY A 971 2.29 -4.84 -31.31
C GLY A 971 3.02 -4.99 -29.98
N ALA A 972 4.10 -5.78 -29.94
CA ALA A 972 4.91 -5.95 -28.74
C ALA A 972 5.60 -4.65 -28.30
N PHE A 973 6.05 -3.83 -29.25
CA PHE A 973 6.57 -2.49 -28.96
C PHE A 973 5.49 -1.57 -28.35
N PHE A 974 4.30 -1.53 -28.95
CA PHE A 974 3.17 -0.75 -28.40
C PHE A 974 2.76 -1.26 -27.02
N ALA A 975 2.71 -2.58 -26.82
CA ALA A 975 2.46 -3.18 -25.52
C ALA A 975 3.51 -2.74 -24.51
N SER A 976 4.80 -2.85 -24.84
CA SER A 976 5.89 -2.44 -23.95
C SER A 976 5.85 -0.95 -23.62
N ALA A 977 5.59 -0.10 -24.60
CA ALA A 977 5.48 1.34 -24.40
C ALA A 977 4.26 1.71 -23.55
N MET A 978 3.14 1.02 -23.77
CA MET A 978 1.92 1.20 -22.99
C MET A 978 2.10 0.69 -21.57
N LEU A 979 2.61 -0.52 -21.36
CA LEU A 979 2.95 -1.04 -20.03
C LEU A 979 3.88 -0.07 -19.30
N GLY A 980 5.00 0.34 -19.90
CA GLY A 980 5.90 1.31 -19.27
C GLY A 980 5.26 2.68 -18.98
N TRP A 981 4.29 3.12 -19.79
CA TRP A 981 3.55 4.35 -19.53
C TRP A 981 2.54 4.19 -18.38
N LEU A 982 1.87 3.04 -18.28
CA LEU A 982 0.92 2.71 -17.22
C LEU A 982 1.64 2.39 -15.90
N ASP A 983 2.84 1.83 -15.98
CA ASP A 983 3.77 1.56 -14.89
C ASP A 983 4.30 2.86 -14.28
N ALA A 984 4.69 3.83 -15.11
CA ALA A 984 5.00 5.20 -14.68
C ALA A 984 3.80 5.99 -14.12
N LYS A 985 2.63 5.35 -13.99
CA LYS A 985 1.40 5.87 -13.40
C LYS A 985 0.95 5.07 -12.19
N ASP A 986 1.80 4.18 -11.68
CA ASP A 986 1.57 3.36 -10.49
C ASP A 986 0.26 2.55 -10.53
N MET A 987 -0.17 2.17 -11.73
CA MET A 987 -1.35 1.33 -11.87
C MET A 987 -1.00 -0.13 -11.59
N GLU A 988 -1.89 -0.83 -10.90
CA GLU A 988 -1.83 -2.29 -10.74
C GLU A 988 -1.54 -3.01 -12.06
N ILE A 989 -0.58 -3.93 -12.03
CA ILE A 989 -0.13 -4.74 -13.18
C ILE A 989 -1.31 -5.38 -13.94
N GLN A 990 -2.32 -5.89 -13.23
CA GLN A 990 -3.52 -6.48 -13.83
C GLN A 990 -4.32 -5.46 -14.66
N MET A 991 -4.48 -4.25 -14.14
CA MET A 991 -5.12 -3.14 -14.82
C MET A 991 -4.28 -2.66 -16.00
N GLN A 992 -2.95 -2.63 -15.87
CA GLN A 992 -2.06 -2.29 -16.97
C GLN A 992 -2.30 -3.22 -18.18
N TYR A 993 -2.37 -4.54 -17.95
CA TYR A 993 -2.70 -5.52 -18.99
C TYR A 993 -4.11 -5.33 -19.56
N LEU A 994 -5.12 -5.12 -18.71
CA LEU A 994 -6.50 -4.93 -19.16
C LEU A 994 -6.64 -3.69 -20.07
N TYR A 995 -6.01 -2.57 -19.72
CA TYR A 995 -6.01 -1.37 -20.57
C TYR A 995 -5.25 -1.60 -21.88
N THR A 996 -4.11 -2.29 -21.81
CA THR A 996 -3.31 -2.65 -22.98
C THR A 996 -4.11 -3.54 -23.94
N PHE A 997 -4.91 -4.46 -23.40
CA PHE A 997 -5.85 -5.24 -24.19
C PHE A 997 -6.96 -4.37 -24.77
N ARG A 998 -7.68 -3.56 -23.98
CA ARG A 998 -8.79 -2.74 -24.48
C ARG A 998 -8.38 -1.77 -25.60
N ALA A 999 -7.20 -1.15 -25.49
CA ALA A 999 -6.66 -0.28 -26.53
C ALA A 999 -6.48 -1.02 -27.87
N SER A 1000 -6.08 -2.29 -27.83
CA SER A 1000 -5.86 -3.09 -29.04
C SER A 1000 -7.15 -3.43 -29.83
N LEU A 1001 -8.33 -3.38 -29.20
CA LEU A 1001 -9.62 -3.62 -29.87
C LEU A 1001 -9.94 -2.57 -30.93
N VAL A 1002 -9.61 -1.31 -30.66
CA VAL A 1002 -9.83 -0.21 -31.60
C VAL A 1002 -8.99 -0.45 -32.87
N PHE A 1003 -7.72 -0.81 -32.71
CA PHE A 1003 -6.83 -1.13 -33.83
C PHE A 1003 -7.31 -2.36 -34.62
N LEU A 1004 -7.84 -3.38 -33.94
CA LEU A 1004 -8.36 -4.58 -34.60
C LEU A 1004 -9.63 -4.31 -35.42
N LEU A 1005 -10.55 -3.49 -34.90
CA LEU A 1005 -11.79 -3.13 -35.61
C LEU A 1005 -11.49 -2.29 -36.85
N LEU A 1006 -10.59 -1.31 -36.74
CA LEU A 1006 -10.13 -0.50 -37.86
C LEU A 1006 -9.43 -1.36 -38.93
N ALA A 1007 -8.49 -2.21 -38.52
CA ALA A 1007 -7.79 -3.14 -39.40
C ALA A 1007 -8.77 -4.02 -40.20
N SER A 1008 -9.79 -4.53 -39.52
CA SER A 1008 -10.76 -5.45 -40.11
C SER A 1008 -11.77 -4.75 -41.02
N ALA A 1009 -12.16 -3.52 -40.68
CA ALA A 1009 -12.98 -2.68 -41.56
C ALA A 1009 -12.24 -2.33 -42.85
N VAL A 1010 -10.96 -1.97 -42.76
CA VAL A 1010 -10.09 -1.71 -43.92
C VAL A 1010 -9.91 -2.97 -44.76
N ALA A 1011 -9.62 -4.10 -44.12
CA ALA A 1011 -9.51 -5.40 -44.79
C ALA A 1011 -10.78 -5.79 -45.55
N TRP A 1012 -11.94 -5.63 -44.92
CA TRP A 1012 -13.23 -5.91 -45.53
C TRP A 1012 -13.55 -4.96 -46.69
N TRP A 1013 -13.29 -3.66 -46.52
CA TRP A 1013 -13.48 -2.65 -47.56
C TRP A 1013 -12.61 -2.94 -48.78
N LEU A 1014 -11.33 -3.25 -48.56
CA LEU A 1014 -10.42 -3.70 -49.61
C LEU A 1014 -11.02 -4.94 -50.28
N ASN A 1015 -11.28 -6.01 -49.53
CA ASN A 1015 -11.82 -7.26 -50.08
C ASN A 1015 -13.07 -7.02 -50.98
N LYS A 1016 -14.02 -6.22 -50.51
CA LYS A 1016 -15.28 -5.91 -51.24
C LYS A 1016 -15.05 -5.13 -52.53
N ASN A 1017 -14.14 -4.16 -52.54
CA ASN A 1017 -13.83 -3.41 -53.75
C ASN A 1017 -12.98 -4.24 -54.72
N THR A 1018 -12.18 -5.13 -54.15
CA THR A 1018 -11.25 -5.97 -54.87
C THR A 1018 -11.94 -7.13 -55.61
N SER A 1019 -13.00 -7.71 -55.03
CA SER A 1019 -13.74 -8.83 -55.63
C SER A 1019 -14.51 -8.44 -56.91
N LYS A 1020 -14.71 -7.14 -57.18
CA LYS A 1020 -15.36 -6.66 -58.41
C LYS A 1020 -14.44 -6.65 -59.63
N GLU A 1021 -13.11 -6.60 -59.44
CA GLU A 1021 -12.13 -6.59 -60.53
C GLU A 1021 -11.58 -7.99 -60.87
N ALA A 1022 -11.73 -8.95 -59.96
CA ALA A 1022 -11.26 -10.33 -60.14
C ALA A 1022 -12.16 -11.20 -61.05
N THR A 1023 -13.38 -10.75 -61.38
CA THR A 1023 -14.29 -11.44 -62.30
C THR A 1023 -14.09 -11.09 -63.77
N THR A 1024 -13.07 -10.29 -64.11
CA THR A 1024 -12.76 -9.88 -65.49
C THR A 1024 -11.41 -10.34 -66.01
N TRP A 1025 -10.84 -11.42 -65.44
CA TRP A 1025 -9.63 -12.07 -65.95
C TRP A 1025 -9.82 -13.57 -66.14
#